data_AF-A0A965UEJ8-F1
#
_entry.id   AF-A0A965UEJ8-F1
#
_cell.length_a   1.000
_cell.length_b   1.000
_cell.length_c   1.000
_cell.angle_alpha   90.00
_cell.angle_beta   90.00
_cell.angle_gamma   90.00
#
_symmetry.space_group_name_H-M   'P 1'
#
loop_
_entity.id
_entity.type
_entity.pdbx_description
1 polymer ?
#
loop_
_entity_poly.entity_id
_entity_poly.type
_entity_poly.pdbx_seq_one_letter_code
_entity_poly.pdbx_strand_id
1 'polypeptide(L)'
;MKNKFTTSLYFTFLFILSSVSLQAQSVNQSLEVTWPFGTGTADQVATYTVGTQDYFNPDYFTVASNLKLLDKRTTYTIDYTRFQPIAQSNNPTDADVVTFGIRPKTGLQFKPTRVTFNCQRYGTDGGKIDVKWKTHDGTETVLQTGIVPARDNSGSGTSVDINLSSLSISPIDTEGKLLIYIYSLGNNKQVGLANIKVTGEVSGTLVNVTAYTLDTEVVPASAGSITRNPVGTSFDEGTSITLTANRNFGYNFSHWANASNEVVSTANPYTFTLNANTTLKAVFNAINTYELTLNAEGGAKTYMINASPAPTVVGGKNMYENGVNVTLTASNNDIFTFTNWENNETNAVRSVSMTENKNLTAVYSAKDYLAAWDFYLTGNGGRVADFASNSENEASTLVLRKADGTTSSWLDKSQVAAGGYEGAPAAVNWKPLVDNYYYQIAVNATEFTNLSVKSSMLFNYNAYSVQKVEYSLNGTDFTTLGQLEMTSAKVWYPTTFALPAAADHAPKVYIRWIPDYTSAVVGTASSNDGTAISGIYVFGNKEVPNDGIAPVLLSSIPANNGINASATGKIVLNFDEKVQIVTGTKATLDTKELTPIISGKTITFPYTGLEYNKEYTFTLPANTVSDLTGNTLTTPISIKFSTMSRPVVTKKVFDFVVGKDGDFKAALTAATAASSTGERFRIFFPDGEYDLGTLTGDNNQKTVISLPNVSYIGQSAEKVVLFNKPASEGIGVTATVNFTSSAKNLYMQDITLLNKMDYRTGTLLGRAVALQDQGNKNIYKNVNLLSNQDTYYSGDGRLYFEGGSIHGTVDFICGGGDVFFNEVLLYLEERAGNCITAPATSGDWGYVFSGCTIDGFPINNSGYRLGRPWQNAPKAVYLNTTMKVLPVSEGWGDPMNVVPAVFAEYKSVNANAALVDLSNRRTTYTKDATTVTLNPVLTEAQAANYTIENVLGGTDAWQPKLYTDQAAAPVITGENKTITWAGNNYVLCWAVFKDNVFVSFVTTNTYVIPEEVISGVYTVRAANEMGGLSGVSNSYEYGSTGVEDLYNNAAIVDQKYFTVDGKQIRRVRDFKGVVIVRSIFDDGSVKTEKIIRTSND
;
A
#
# COMPACT_ATOMS: atom_id res chain seq x y z
N MET A 1 6.05 63.29 30.04
CA MET A 1 5.79 64.20 31.18
C MET A 1 6.43 63.62 32.43
N LYS A 2 7.30 64.41 33.05
CA LYS A 2 7.96 64.36 34.37
C LYS A 2 7.76 63.17 35.33
N ASN A 3 8.91 62.73 35.87
CA ASN A 3 9.20 62.34 37.26
C ASN A 3 8.59 61.00 37.76
N LYS A 4 9.27 60.11 38.49
CA LYS A 4 10.29 60.29 39.53
C LYS A 4 10.97 58.93 39.79
N PHE A 5 12.30 58.94 39.96
CA PHE A 5 13.06 57.89 40.63
C PHE A 5 12.69 57.86 42.12
N THR A 6 12.48 56.67 42.69
CA THR A 6 12.56 56.42 44.14
C THR A 6 13.18 55.05 44.38
N THR A 7 14.36 55.09 44.99
CA THR A 7 15.14 54.00 45.57
C THR A 7 14.57 53.63 46.95
N SER A 8 14.54 52.33 47.28
CA SER A 8 14.38 51.69 48.61
C SER A 8 13.47 50.47 48.48
N LEU A 9 13.69 49.31 49.08
CA LEU A 9 14.52 48.95 50.21
C LEU A 9 14.75 47.42 50.11
N TYR A 10 15.99 46.96 50.23
CA TYR A 10 16.26 45.56 50.54
C TYR A 10 15.64 45.24 51.90
N PHE A 11 14.55 44.47 51.93
CA PHE A 11 14.10 43.81 53.15
C PHE A 11 14.71 42.43 53.19
N THR A 12 15.87 42.34 53.84
CA THR A 12 16.42 41.09 54.34
C THR A 12 15.46 40.58 55.42
N PHE A 13 14.55 39.67 55.05
CA PHE A 13 13.79 38.92 56.05
C PHE A 13 14.74 37.89 56.66
N LEU A 14 15.32 38.29 57.79
CA LEU A 14 16.01 37.42 58.72
C LEU A 14 14.97 36.43 59.27
N PHE A 15 14.84 35.26 58.65
CA PHE A 15 14.13 34.15 59.27
C PHE A 15 15.00 33.64 60.42
N ILE A 16 14.57 34.02 61.63
CA ILE A 16 14.97 33.42 62.89
C ILE A 16 14.82 31.90 62.72
N LEU A 17 15.94 31.17 62.78
CA LEU A 17 15.94 29.73 63.02
C LEU A 17 15.37 29.48 64.41
N SER A 18 14.04 29.40 64.52
CA SER A 18 13.44 28.52 65.49
C SER A 18 13.65 27.10 64.96
N SER A 19 14.51 26.35 65.63
CA SER A 19 14.58 24.90 65.49
C SER A 19 13.24 24.31 65.94
N VAL A 20 12.27 24.31 65.04
CA VAL A 20 11.17 23.34 65.09
C VAL A 20 11.82 22.04 64.64
N SER A 21 11.95 21.09 65.54
CA SER A 21 12.16 19.70 65.14
C SER A 21 11.05 19.36 64.14
N LEU A 22 11.37 19.17 62.85
CA LEU A 22 10.42 18.57 61.93
C LEU A 22 10.12 17.18 62.48
N GLN A 23 8.99 17.04 63.18
CA GLN A 23 8.44 15.73 63.47
C GLN A 23 8.17 15.08 62.12
N ALA A 24 8.71 13.88 61.92
CA ALA A 24 8.41 13.07 60.77
C ALA A 24 6.89 12.87 60.73
N GLN A 25 6.22 13.40 59.71
CA GLN A 25 4.76 13.30 59.59
C GLN A 25 4.42 11.88 59.14
N SER A 26 4.04 11.03 60.09
CA SER A 26 3.49 9.71 59.80
C SER A 26 2.09 9.88 59.21
N VAL A 27 1.88 9.39 58.00
CA VAL A 27 0.61 9.41 57.29
C VAL A 27 0.02 8.01 57.33
N ASN A 28 -1.28 7.90 57.65
CA ASN A 28 -2.06 6.67 57.48
C ASN A 28 -3.53 7.03 57.30
N GLN A 29 -3.96 7.24 56.06
CA GLN A 29 -5.33 7.66 55.75
C GLN A 29 -5.75 7.27 54.33
N SER A 30 -7.07 7.16 54.11
CA SER A 30 -7.65 7.02 52.78
C SER A 30 -7.82 8.38 52.11
N LEU A 31 -7.60 8.46 50.80
CA LEU A 31 -7.82 9.66 49.99
C LEU A 31 -8.25 9.32 48.56
N GLU A 32 -8.61 10.34 47.80
CA GLU A 32 -8.99 10.29 46.38
C GLU A 32 -8.11 11.22 45.54
N VAL A 33 -7.58 10.67 44.43
CA VAL A 33 -6.94 11.40 43.32
C VAL A 33 -7.93 11.51 42.18
N THR A 34 -8.23 12.73 41.73
CA THR A 34 -9.26 13.00 40.71
C THR A 34 -8.69 13.78 39.54
N TRP A 35 -8.82 13.26 38.32
CA TRP A 35 -8.73 14.05 37.10
C TRP A 35 -10.14 14.43 36.64
N PRO A 36 -10.55 15.71 36.76
CA PRO A 36 -11.88 16.15 36.35
C PRO A 36 -12.14 15.92 34.85
N PHE A 37 -11.11 16.08 34.03
CA PHE A 37 -11.15 15.90 32.58
C PHE A 37 -12.18 16.79 31.86
N GLY A 38 -12.43 17.99 32.40
CA GLY A 38 -13.45 18.93 31.93
C GLY A 38 -12.98 20.05 30.99
N THR A 39 -11.71 20.08 30.57
CA THR A 39 -11.20 21.14 29.65
C THR A 39 -10.97 20.64 28.23
N GLY A 40 -10.68 19.34 28.05
CA GLY A 40 -10.38 18.77 26.72
C GLY A 40 -8.97 19.10 26.22
N THR A 41 -8.03 19.38 27.13
CA THR A 41 -6.65 19.79 26.82
C THR A 41 -5.62 18.86 27.48
N ALA A 42 -4.37 18.89 27.01
CA ALA A 42 -3.31 17.98 27.47
C ALA A 42 -2.71 18.38 28.83
N ASP A 43 -2.95 19.60 29.29
CA ASP A 43 -2.45 20.20 30.53
C ASP A 43 -3.39 19.95 31.74
N GLN A 44 -4.34 19.03 31.61
CA GLN A 44 -5.25 18.66 32.69
C GLN A 44 -4.50 17.92 33.81
N VAL A 45 -4.53 18.51 35.00
CA VAL A 45 -3.85 17.99 36.20
C VAL A 45 -4.81 17.27 37.14
N ALA A 46 -4.27 16.37 37.95
CA ALA A 46 -5.01 15.77 39.04
C ALA A 46 -5.31 16.80 40.14
N THR A 47 -6.40 16.56 40.85
CA THR A 47 -6.80 17.22 42.09
C THR A 47 -6.88 16.17 43.18
N TYR A 48 -6.64 16.55 44.43
CA TYR A 48 -6.55 15.64 45.55
C TYR A 48 -7.63 15.94 46.58
N THR A 49 -7.85 14.99 47.48
CA THR A 49 -8.61 15.26 48.71
C THR A 49 -7.99 16.47 49.42
N VAL A 50 -8.82 17.41 49.87
CA VAL A 50 -8.38 18.69 50.44
C VAL A 50 -7.35 18.46 51.56
N GLY A 51 -6.17 19.10 51.44
CA GLY A 51 -5.09 18.99 52.43
C GLY A 51 -4.15 17.80 52.25
N THR A 52 -4.27 17.03 51.16
CA THR A 52 -3.43 15.85 50.89
C THR A 52 -2.55 15.98 49.66
N GLN A 53 -2.57 17.14 48.99
CA GLN A 53 -1.80 17.40 47.78
C GLN A 53 -0.28 17.19 47.96
N ASP A 54 0.23 17.40 49.17
CA ASP A 54 1.67 17.28 49.48
C ASP A 54 2.13 15.82 49.65
N TYR A 55 1.24 14.84 49.50
CA TYR A 55 1.58 13.41 49.59
C TYR A 55 1.93 12.77 48.25
N PHE A 56 1.71 13.48 47.13
CA PHE A 56 2.00 12.99 45.79
C PHE A 56 2.93 13.96 45.04
N ASN A 57 3.71 13.39 44.13
CA ASN A 57 4.34 14.15 43.06
C ASN A 57 3.28 14.56 42.02
N PRO A 58 3.54 15.54 41.12
CA PRO A 58 2.56 15.96 40.12
C PRO A 58 2.06 14.78 39.28
N ASP A 59 0.82 14.35 39.52
CA ASP A 59 0.21 13.24 38.80
C ASP A 59 -0.18 13.65 37.37
N TYR A 60 -0.01 12.76 36.41
CA TYR A 60 -0.12 13.06 34.98
C TYR A 60 -1.06 12.10 34.27
N PHE A 61 -1.45 12.46 33.05
CA PHE A 61 -1.96 11.49 32.10
C PHE A 61 -1.19 11.54 30.77
N THR A 62 -1.14 10.41 30.07
CA THR A 62 -0.60 10.31 28.72
C THR A 62 -1.61 9.64 27.79
N VAL A 63 -1.48 9.94 26.51
CA VAL A 63 -2.30 9.39 25.43
C VAL A 63 -1.36 8.64 24.50
N ALA A 64 -1.63 7.36 24.27
CA ALA A 64 -0.80 6.53 23.44
C ALA A 64 -0.93 6.86 21.93
N SER A 65 0.02 6.36 21.14
CA SER A 65 0.27 6.80 19.77
C SER A 65 -0.89 6.60 18.78
N ASN A 66 -1.85 5.71 19.05
CA ASN A 66 -3.01 5.49 18.17
C ASN A 66 -4.24 6.30 18.60
N LEU A 67 -4.16 7.12 19.66
CA LEU A 67 -5.25 7.96 20.12
C LEU A 67 -4.93 9.45 19.93
N LYS A 68 -5.89 10.18 19.35
CA LYS A 68 -5.89 11.63 19.27
C LYS A 68 -6.72 12.21 20.41
N LEU A 69 -6.10 13.05 21.24
CA LEU A 69 -6.80 13.92 22.18
C LEU A 69 -7.54 15.02 21.41
N LEU A 70 -8.81 15.20 21.71
CA LEU A 70 -9.67 16.25 21.14
C LEU A 70 -10.24 17.14 22.25
N ASP A 71 -10.84 18.24 21.82
CA ASP A 71 -11.59 19.16 22.68
C ASP A 71 -12.75 18.48 23.43
N LYS A 72 -13.21 19.17 24.47
CA LYS A 72 -14.31 18.67 25.30
C LYS A 72 -15.65 18.70 24.58
N ARG A 73 -16.56 17.82 25.00
CA ARG A 73 -17.98 17.87 24.61
C ARG A 73 -18.85 17.67 25.84
N THR A 74 -19.78 18.60 26.06
CA THR A 74 -20.79 18.47 27.12
C THR A 74 -21.89 17.53 26.68
N THR A 75 -22.23 16.54 27.50
CA THR A 75 -23.34 15.60 27.25
C THR A 75 -23.99 15.25 28.58
N TYR A 76 -25.32 15.36 28.66
CA TYR A 76 -26.07 15.13 29.91
C TYR A 76 -25.47 15.82 31.14
N THR A 77 -25.09 17.10 31.01
CA THR A 77 -24.46 17.96 32.06
C THR A 77 -23.02 17.65 32.46
N ILE A 78 -22.38 16.62 31.86
CA ILE A 78 -20.97 16.29 32.11
C ILE A 78 -20.12 16.73 30.93
N ASP A 79 -18.99 17.38 31.21
CA ASP A 79 -17.97 17.72 30.22
C ASP A 79 -17.02 16.52 30.04
N TYR A 80 -17.03 15.91 28.86
CA TYR A 80 -16.15 14.80 28.52
C TYR A 80 -14.97 15.25 27.67
N THR A 81 -13.75 14.91 28.08
CA THR A 81 -12.56 14.97 27.22
C THR A 81 -12.63 13.83 26.20
N ARG A 82 -12.50 14.15 24.90
CA ARG A 82 -12.71 13.19 23.82
C ARG A 82 -11.41 12.59 23.30
N PHE A 83 -11.47 11.30 22.99
CA PHE A 83 -10.39 10.54 22.37
C PHE A 83 -10.92 9.89 21.09
N GLN A 84 -10.14 10.02 20.02
CA GLN A 84 -10.45 9.45 18.71
C GLN A 84 -9.27 8.61 18.21
N PRO A 85 -9.49 7.35 17.79
CA PRO A 85 -8.41 6.54 17.27
C PRO A 85 -7.94 7.04 15.91
N ILE A 86 -6.64 6.91 15.62
CA ILE A 86 -6.06 7.19 14.29
C ILE A 86 -6.39 6.03 13.35
N ALA A 87 -6.28 4.80 13.84
CA ALA A 87 -6.73 3.58 13.18
C ALA A 87 -7.54 2.71 14.15
N GLN A 88 -8.51 1.96 13.63
CA GLN A 88 -9.33 1.07 14.46
C GLN A 88 -8.53 -0.17 14.89
N SER A 89 -8.34 -0.33 16.20
CA SER A 89 -7.87 -1.58 16.80
C SER A 89 -9.05 -2.44 17.24
N ASN A 90 -9.07 -3.72 16.88
CA ASN A 90 -10.17 -4.63 17.30
C ASN A 90 -10.00 -5.15 18.73
N ASN A 91 -8.78 -5.13 19.27
CA ASN A 91 -8.42 -5.56 20.62
C ASN A 91 -7.65 -4.44 21.34
N PRO A 92 -7.60 -4.41 22.68
CA PRO A 92 -6.79 -3.44 23.42
C PRO A 92 -5.29 -3.63 23.14
N THR A 93 -4.59 -2.57 22.76
CA THR A 93 -3.13 -2.56 22.56
C THR A 93 -2.50 -1.41 23.33
N ASP A 94 -1.18 -1.46 23.58
CA ASP A 94 -0.46 -0.37 24.25
C ASP A 94 -0.42 0.93 23.43
N ALA A 95 -0.86 0.91 22.17
CA ALA A 95 -1.08 2.10 21.36
C ALA A 95 -2.45 2.77 21.61
N ASP A 96 -3.39 2.07 22.25
CA ASP A 96 -4.81 2.44 22.41
C ASP A 96 -5.19 2.85 23.85
N VAL A 97 -4.22 3.29 24.64
CA VAL A 97 -4.39 3.50 26.09
C VAL A 97 -4.29 4.98 26.48
N VAL A 98 -5.18 5.39 27.38
CA VAL A 98 -5.03 6.60 28.19
C VAL A 98 -4.50 6.17 29.56
N THR A 99 -3.30 6.64 29.90
CA THR A 99 -2.60 6.25 31.13
C THR A 99 -2.67 7.39 32.14
N PHE A 100 -2.94 7.07 33.40
CA PHE A 100 -2.92 8.02 34.52
C PHE A 100 -1.89 7.57 35.54
N GLY A 101 -0.83 8.34 35.73
CA GLY A 101 0.24 8.04 36.68
C GLY A 101 -0.05 8.63 38.05
N ILE A 102 0.09 7.80 39.10
CA ILE A 102 -0.01 8.19 40.51
C ILE A 102 1.33 7.93 41.19
N ARG A 103 1.90 8.94 41.85
CA ARG A 103 3.24 8.87 42.42
C ARG A 103 3.31 9.41 43.85
N PRO A 104 3.24 8.56 44.88
CA PRO A 104 3.47 9.01 46.26
C PRO A 104 4.84 9.70 46.43
N LYS A 105 4.92 10.65 47.36
CA LYS A 105 6.17 11.29 47.78
C LYS A 105 7.09 10.29 48.46
N THR A 106 8.39 10.55 48.40
CA THR A 106 9.42 9.73 49.05
C THR A 106 9.08 9.45 50.52
N GLY A 107 9.14 8.18 50.90
CA GLY A 107 8.81 7.71 52.24
C GLY A 107 7.32 7.39 52.48
N LEU A 108 6.44 7.66 51.51
CA LEU A 108 5.04 7.25 51.50
C LEU A 108 4.80 6.08 50.53
N GLN A 109 3.76 5.31 50.82
CA GLN A 109 3.22 4.26 49.96
C GLN A 109 1.75 4.57 49.66
N PHE A 110 1.27 4.20 48.47
CA PHE A 110 -0.13 4.30 48.07
C PHE A 110 -0.66 2.94 47.62
N LYS A 111 -1.83 2.54 48.10
CA LYS A 111 -2.52 1.32 47.65
C LYS A 111 -3.91 1.69 47.11
N PRO A 112 -4.21 1.49 45.82
CA PRO A 112 -5.53 1.80 45.28
C PRO A 112 -6.57 0.80 45.81
N THR A 113 -7.74 1.30 46.16
CA THR A 113 -8.87 0.52 46.70
C THR A 113 -10.13 0.64 45.85
N ARG A 114 -10.26 1.69 45.03
CA ARG A 114 -11.42 1.90 44.13
C ARG A 114 -11.07 2.78 42.94
N VAL A 115 -11.69 2.51 41.78
CA VAL A 115 -11.61 3.37 40.59
C VAL A 115 -13.02 3.72 40.13
N THR A 116 -13.30 5.01 39.91
CA THR A 116 -14.58 5.44 39.33
C THR A 116 -14.35 6.45 38.19
N PHE A 117 -15.21 6.45 37.18
CA PHE A 117 -15.20 7.46 36.11
C PHE A 117 -16.49 7.47 35.30
N ASN A 118 -16.69 8.54 34.53
CA ASN A 118 -17.75 8.62 33.53
C ASN A 118 -17.19 8.40 32.12
N CYS A 119 -17.93 7.67 31.29
CA CYS A 119 -17.59 7.51 29.88
C CYS A 119 -18.81 7.58 28.96
N GLN A 120 -18.56 8.02 27.72
CA GLN A 120 -19.59 8.18 26.68
C GLN A 120 -19.03 7.87 25.30
N ARG A 121 -19.84 7.33 24.39
CA ARG A 121 -19.46 7.09 22.99
C ARG A 121 -20.21 8.04 22.05
N TYR A 122 -19.48 8.63 21.11
CA TYR A 122 -20.01 9.51 20.06
C TYR A 122 -19.90 8.83 18.69
N GLY A 123 -21.03 8.36 18.15
CA GLY A 123 -21.06 7.58 16.91
C GLY A 123 -22.13 6.51 16.87
N THR A 124 -22.30 5.84 15.71
CA THR A 124 -23.36 4.84 15.50
C THR A 124 -22.98 3.44 16.00
N ASP A 125 -21.70 3.03 15.97
CA ASP A 125 -21.24 1.66 16.30
C ASP A 125 -19.79 1.61 16.85
N GLY A 126 -19.38 0.49 17.50
CA GLY A 126 -18.02 0.27 18.06
C GLY A 126 -17.76 0.76 19.51
N GLY A 127 -16.53 0.74 20.01
CA GLY A 127 -16.12 1.32 21.28
C GLY A 127 -16.28 0.41 22.51
N LYS A 128 -15.15 -0.07 23.02
CA LYS A 128 -15.02 -0.82 24.27
C LYS A 128 -13.90 -0.22 25.13
N ILE A 129 -14.03 -0.39 26.45
CA ILE A 129 -13.04 0.02 27.44
C ILE A 129 -12.60 -1.17 28.28
N ASP A 130 -11.29 -1.34 28.41
CA ASP A 130 -10.66 -2.19 29.41
C ASP A 130 -9.85 -1.32 30.38
N VAL A 131 -9.88 -1.67 31.67
CA VAL A 131 -9.24 -0.93 32.75
C VAL A 131 -8.26 -1.85 33.46
N LYS A 132 -6.99 -1.43 33.56
CA LYS A 132 -5.93 -2.15 34.28
C LYS A 132 -5.20 -1.23 35.24
N TRP A 133 -4.58 -1.82 36.26
CA TRP A 133 -3.59 -1.16 37.12
C TRP A 133 -2.21 -1.74 36.82
N LYS A 134 -1.17 -0.90 36.75
CA LYS A 134 0.21 -1.31 36.53
C LYS A 134 1.14 -0.74 37.59
N THR A 135 1.93 -1.58 38.24
CA THR A 135 2.94 -1.16 39.22
C THR A 135 4.29 -0.87 38.56
N HIS A 136 5.20 -0.20 39.29
CA HIS A 136 6.51 0.23 38.77
C HIS A 136 7.40 -0.93 38.28
N ASP A 137 7.24 -2.12 38.83
CA ASP A 137 7.93 -3.36 38.42
C ASP A 137 7.39 -3.94 37.08
N GLY A 138 6.35 -3.32 36.52
CA GLY A 138 5.71 -3.72 35.28
C GLY A 138 4.55 -4.70 35.46
N THR A 139 4.23 -5.13 36.68
CA THR A 139 3.12 -6.05 36.93
C THR A 139 1.78 -5.38 36.61
N GLU A 140 0.95 -6.03 35.77
CA GLU A 140 -0.38 -5.56 35.40
C GLU A 140 -1.50 -6.39 36.04
N THR A 141 -2.42 -5.71 36.71
CA THR A 141 -3.65 -6.27 37.26
C THR A 141 -4.84 -5.79 36.44
N VAL A 142 -5.59 -6.73 35.85
CA VAL A 142 -6.84 -6.41 35.15
C VAL A 142 -7.91 -6.04 36.17
N LEU A 143 -8.51 -4.85 36.05
CA LEU A 143 -9.55 -4.37 36.96
C LEU A 143 -10.95 -4.67 36.41
N GLN A 144 -11.17 -4.38 35.12
CA GLN A 144 -12.42 -4.69 34.41
C GLN A 144 -12.21 -4.67 32.89
N THR A 145 -12.91 -5.52 32.14
CA THR A 145 -12.82 -5.58 30.67
C THR A 145 -14.19 -5.48 30.00
N GLY A 146 -14.23 -5.03 28.76
CA GLY A 146 -15.40 -5.06 27.90
C GLY A 146 -16.49 -4.06 28.27
N ILE A 147 -16.15 -2.96 28.95
CA ILE A 147 -17.09 -1.88 29.24
C ILE A 147 -17.52 -1.25 27.92
N VAL A 148 -18.84 -1.15 27.69
CA VAL A 148 -19.40 -0.51 26.50
C VAL A 148 -20.01 0.84 26.90
N PRO A 149 -19.38 1.98 26.53
CA PRO A 149 -19.94 3.29 26.85
C PRO A 149 -21.28 3.52 26.14
N ALA A 150 -22.21 4.14 26.85
CA ALA A 150 -23.51 4.55 26.31
C ALA A 150 -23.33 5.54 25.16
N ARG A 151 -24.30 5.57 24.24
CA ARG A 151 -24.24 6.47 23.08
C ARG A 151 -24.70 7.87 23.48
N ASP A 152 -24.18 8.90 22.84
CA ASP A 152 -24.55 10.31 23.06
C ASP A 152 -26.03 10.66 22.82
N ASN A 153 -26.85 9.71 22.36
CA ASN A 153 -28.29 9.85 22.21
C ASN A 153 -29.12 8.85 23.04
N SER A 154 -28.52 8.08 23.96
CA SER A 154 -29.24 7.07 24.75
C SER A 154 -30.02 7.61 25.96
N GLY A 155 -29.91 8.90 26.25
CA GLY A 155 -30.60 9.59 27.37
C GLY A 155 -29.78 9.70 28.66
N SER A 156 -28.68 8.96 28.80
CA SER A 156 -27.74 9.03 29.93
C SER A 156 -26.33 8.60 29.51
N GLY A 157 -25.32 8.92 30.34
CA GLY A 157 -23.94 8.45 30.18
C GLY A 157 -23.63 7.20 31.02
N THR A 158 -22.51 6.53 30.72
CA THR A 158 -22.06 5.38 31.52
C THR A 158 -21.22 5.85 32.71
N SER A 159 -21.57 5.38 33.92
CA SER A 159 -20.72 5.52 35.11
C SER A 159 -20.08 4.18 35.41
N VAL A 160 -18.76 4.17 35.57
CA VAL A 160 -17.96 3.00 35.92
C VAL A 160 -17.52 3.12 37.36
N ASP A 161 -17.64 2.02 38.11
CA ASP A 161 -17.29 1.94 39.53
C ASP A 161 -16.72 0.56 39.83
N ILE A 162 -15.42 0.51 40.11
CA ILE A 162 -14.65 -0.72 40.26
C ILE A 162 -14.09 -0.75 41.68
N ASN A 163 -14.56 -1.70 42.49
CA ASN A 163 -14.03 -1.97 43.82
C ASN A 163 -12.82 -2.90 43.71
N LEU A 164 -11.67 -2.49 44.26
CA LEU A 164 -10.42 -3.23 44.16
C LEU A 164 -10.09 -4.04 45.43
N SER A 165 -10.92 -3.98 46.46
CA SER A 165 -10.66 -4.62 47.76
C SER A 165 -10.49 -6.15 47.70
N SER A 166 -11.08 -6.81 46.70
CA SER A 166 -10.94 -8.25 46.46
C SER A 166 -9.75 -8.62 45.56
N LEU A 167 -9.07 -7.63 44.98
CA LEU A 167 -7.91 -7.83 44.11
C LEU A 167 -6.61 -7.74 44.89
N SER A 168 -5.65 -8.61 44.56
CA SER A 168 -4.31 -8.56 45.14
C SER A 168 -3.49 -7.48 44.45
N ILE A 169 -3.52 -6.26 44.98
CA ILE A 169 -2.73 -5.12 44.50
C ILE A 169 -1.72 -4.72 45.59
N SER A 170 -0.44 -4.79 45.26
CA SER A 170 0.64 -4.33 46.14
C SER A 170 0.64 -2.81 46.27
N PRO A 171 0.94 -2.25 47.46
CA PRO A 171 1.22 -0.82 47.60
C PRO A 171 2.37 -0.40 46.68
N ILE A 172 2.25 0.79 46.09
CA ILE A 172 3.33 1.46 45.35
C ILE A 172 4.04 2.45 46.28
N ASP A 173 5.36 2.52 46.22
CA ASP A 173 6.20 3.53 46.89
C ASP A 173 6.90 4.46 45.90
N THR A 174 6.65 4.24 44.61
CA THR A 174 7.20 4.98 43.47
C THR A 174 6.07 5.35 42.50
N GLU A 175 5.90 4.67 41.37
CA GLU A 175 4.85 4.95 40.38
C GLU A 175 3.87 3.78 40.24
N GLY A 176 2.58 4.09 40.21
CA GLY A 176 1.54 3.19 39.70
C GLY A 176 0.72 3.87 38.62
N LYS A 177 0.16 3.08 37.72
CA LYS A 177 -0.56 3.57 36.54
C LYS A 177 -1.95 2.96 36.46
N LEU A 178 -2.96 3.80 36.34
CA LEU A 178 -4.27 3.38 35.85
C LEU A 178 -4.25 3.45 34.32
N LEU A 179 -4.56 2.33 33.67
CA LEU A 179 -4.59 2.19 32.21
C LEU A 179 -6.04 2.03 31.76
N ILE A 180 -6.51 2.94 30.90
CA ILE A 180 -7.83 2.87 30.27
C ILE A 180 -7.64 2.66 28.77
N TYR A 181 -7.82 1.43 28.30
CA TYR A 181 -7.72 1.06 26.88
C TYR A 181 -9.02 1.38 26.15
N ILE A 182 -8.95 1.95 24.96
CA ILE A 182 -10.10 2.30 24.10
C ILE A 182 -9.96 1.58 22.76
N TYR A 183 -10.81 0.59 22.49
CA TYR A 183 -10.67 -0.25 21.31
C TYR A 183 -12.02 -0.59 20.66
N SER A 184 -12.00 -1.33 19.56
CA SER A 184 -13.14 -1.62 18.68
C SER A 184 -13.87 -0.35 18.21
N LEU A 185 -13.18 0.78 18.11
CA LEU A 185 -13.75 2.10 17.79
C LEU A 185 -13.25 2.59 16.43
N GLY A 186 -14.16 2.96 15.53
CA GLY A 186 -13.80 3.49 14.22
C GLY A 186 -13.00 4.80 14.32
N ASN A 187 -12.06 5.03 13.41
CA ASN A 187 -11.16 6.20 13.44
C ASN A 187 -11.82 7.56 13.17
N ASN A 188 -13.12 7.58 12.89
CA ASN A 188 -13.96 8.78 12.78
C ASN A 188 -14.95 8.93 13.95
N LYS A 189 -14.85 8.07 14.98
CA LYS A 189 -15.71 8.03 16.16
C LYS A 189 -14.91 8.40 17.41
N GLN A 190 -15.60 8.71 18.50
CA GLN A 190 -14.95 9.17 19.73
C GLN A 190 -15.49 8.46 20.97
N VAL A 191 -14.63 8.33 21.98
CA VAL A 191 -15.02 8.06 23.37
C VAL A 191 -14.67 9.25 24.22
N GLY A 192 -15.62 9.71 25.02
CA GLY A 192 -15.44 10.72 26.05
C GLY A 192 -15.15 10.08 27.40
N LEU A 193 -14.18 10.63 28.14
CA LEU A 193 -13.89 10.29 29.53
C LEU A 193 -14.01 11.54 30.41
N ALA A 194 -14.54 11.38 31.62
CA ALA A 194 -14.66 12.45 32.60
C ALA A 194 -14.55 11.90 34.03
N ASN A 195 -14.15 12.76 34.98
CA ASN A 195 -14.13 12.46 36.41
C ASN A 195 -13.38 11.16 36.77
N ILE A 196 -12.17 10.98 36.25
CA ILE A 196 -11.35 9.80 36.57
C ILE A 196 -10.89 9.91 38.02
N LYS A 197 -11.32 8.98 38.87
CA LYS A 197 -11.07 8.99 40.31
C LYS A 197 -10.43 7.68 40.74
N VAL A 198 -9.32 7.79 41.48
CA VAL A 198 -8.66 6.65 42.14
C VAL A 198 -8.66 6.90 43.64
N THR A 199 -9.40 6.10 44.38
CA THR A 199 -9.38 6.08 45.85
C THR A 199 -8.35 5.08 46.32
N GLY A 200 -7.59 5.40 47.37
CA GLY A 200 -6.63 4.48 47.95
C GLY A 200 -6.13 4.89 49.33
N GLU A 201 -5.39 3.99 49.96
CA GLU A 201 -4.77 4.19 51.28
C GLU A 201 -3.34 4.69 51.10
N VAL A 202 -2.99 5.80 51.76
CA VAL A 202 -1.61 6.29 51.88
C VAL A 202 -1.06 5.98 53.26
N SER A 203 0.12 5.36 53.33
CA SER A 203 0.81 5.07 54.58
C SER A 203 2.31 5.34 54.50
N GLY A 204 2.96 5.67 55.62
CA GLY A 204 4.42 5.87 55.67
C GLY A 204 4.82 7.14 56.40
N THR A 205 6.06 7.59 56.15
CA THR A 205 6.63 8.80 56.74
C THR A 205 7.14 9.72 55.64
N LEU A 206 6.53 10.91 55.51
CA LEU A 206 6.91 11.86 54.47
C LEU A 206 8.37 12.32 54.62
N VAL A 207 9.17 12.14 53.56
CA VAL A 207 10.53 12.65 53.46
C VAL A 207 10.54 13.85 52.53
N ASN A 208 10.94 15.02 53.03
CA ASN A 208 11.09 16.20 52.20
C ASN A 208 12.34 16.07 51.31
N VAL A 209 12.13 16.14 49.99
CA VAL A 209 13.17 16.14 48.96
C VAL A 209 13.21 17.52 48.32
N THR A 210 14.40 17.98 47.92
CA THR A 210 14.55 19.26 47.21
C THR A 210 13.84 19.19 45.85
N ALA A 211 13.07 20.22 45.48
CA ALA A 211 12.37 20.30 44.20
C ALA A 211 13.09 21.23 43.21
N TYR A 212 13.12 20.84 41.94
CA TYR A 212 13.72 21.58 40.84
C TYR A 212 12.72 21.88 39.72
N THR A 213 12.88 23.02 39.06
CA THR A 213 12.02 23.43 37.95
C THR A 213 12.50 22.88 36.60
N LEU A 214 11.55 22.59 35.71
CA LEU A 214 11.81 22.26 34.30
C LEU A 214 11.03 23.18 33.37
N ASP A 215 11.77 24.03 32.65
CA ASP A 215 11.23 24.88 31.60
C ASP A 215 11.54 24.27 30.22
N THR A 216 10.62 24.42 29.26
CA THR A 216 10.86 23.96 27.89
C THR A 216 10.49 25.02 26.87
N GLU A 217 11.25 25.09 25.79
CA GLU A 217 11.05 26.04 24.70
C GLU A 217 11.12 25.32 23.34
N VAL A 218 10.26 25.70 22.40
CA VAL A 218 10.35 25.23 21.00
C VAL A 218 11.05 26.30 20.18
N VAL A 219 12.08 25.92 19.43
CA VAL A 219 12.88 26.86 18.65
C VAL A 219 12.92 26.43 17.18
N PRO A 220 12.36 27.22 16.24
CA PRO A 220 11.50 28.39 16.47
C PRO A 220 10.12 28.00 17.01
N ALA A 221 9.41 28.89 17.71
CA ALA A 221 8.16 28.57 18.40
C ALA A 221 7.04 27.99 17.50
N SER A 222 7.06 28.30 16.20
CA SER A 222 6.11 27.76 15.21
C SER A 222 6.44 26.34 14.74
N ALA A 223 7.61 25.80 15.09
CA ALA A 223 8.13 24.56 14.52
C ALA A 223 7.48 23.29 15.08
N GLY A 224 6.74 23.38 16.18
CA GLY A 224 6.19 22.19 16.82
C GLY A 224 5.70 22.44 18.23
N SER A 225 5.61 21.35 18.99
CA SER A 225 5.28 21.34 20.41
C SER A 225 6.17 20.35 21.16
N ILE A 226 6.24 20.51 22.48
CA ILE A 226 6.94 19.56 23.37
C ILE A 226 5.89 18.91 24.25
N THR A 227 5.87 17.59 24.26
CA THR A 227 5.17 16.81 25.28
C THR A 227 6.20 16.34 26.31
N ARG A 228 5.81 16.36 27.59
CA ARG A 228 6.66 15.95 28.71
C ARG A 228 5.94 14.92 29.57
N ASN A 229 6.70 13.94 30.04
CA ASN A 229 6.21 12.92 30.96
C ASN A 229 7.23 12.71 32.08
N PRO A 230 6.88 12.93 33.37
CA PRO A 230 5.59 13.41 33.88
C PRO A 230 5.23 14.85 33.48
N VAL A 231 3.93 15.20 33.55
CA VAL A 231 3.44 16.57 33.34
C VAL A 231 3.69 17.42 34.59
N GLY A 232 4.15 18.65 34.41
CA GLY A 232 4.48 19.59 35.50
C GLY A 232 5.64 20.51 35.16
N THR A 233 5.87 21.51 36.01
CA THR A 233 6.98 22.48 35.90
C THR A 233 7.96 22.42 37.06
N SER A 234 7.67 21.63 38.10
CA SER A 234 8.52 21.42 39.29
C SER A 234 8.45 19.96 39.72
N PHE A 235 9.60 19.35 40.00
CA PHE A 235 9.73 17.93 40.33
C PHE A 235 10.78 17.71 41.42
N ASP A 236 10.63 16.65 42.21
CA ASP A 236 11.64 16.28 43.20
C ASP A 236 12.96 15.89 42.52
N GLU A 237 14.07 16.19 43.19
CA GLU A 237 15.41 15.76 42.81
C GLU A 237 15.44 14.26 42.50
N GLY A 238 16.07 13.89 41.38
CA GLY A 238 16.17 12.50 40.94
C GLY A 238 14.98 12.03 40.08
N THR A 239 13.97 12.88 39.82
CA THR A 239 12.84 12.52 38.94
C THR A 239 13.32 12.25 37.51
N SER A 240 12.97 11.09 36.95
CA SER A 240 13.18 10.77 35.54
C SER A 240 12.09 11.42 34.67
N ILE A 241 12.50 12.22 33.67
CA ILE A 241 11.62 12.98 32.78
C ILE A 241 11.93 12.60 31.34
N THR A 242 10.88 12.32 30.56
CA THR A 242 10.93 12.10 29.11
C THR A 242 10.29 13.27 28.38
N LEU A 243 11.03 13.88 27.46
CA LEU A 243 10.55 14.91 26.55
C LEU A 243 10.43 14.36 25.13
N THR A 244 9.33 14.67 24.46
CA THR A 244 9.11 14.33 23.05
C THR A 244 8.82 15.60 22.26
N ALA A 245 9.59 15.83 21.22
CA ALA A 245 9.44 16.94 20.29
C ALA A 245 8.51 16.52 19.14
N ASN A 246 7.38 17.20 18.98
CA ASN A 246 6.39 16.93 17.94
C ASN A 246 6.48 18.05 16.89
N ARG A 247 6.93 17.71 15.67
CA ARG A 247 7.15 18.69 14.60
C ARG A 247 5.83 19.15 13.96
N ASN A 248 5.78 20.40 13.52
CA ASN A 248 4.80 20.91 12.56
C ASN A 248 5.30 20.72 11.12
N PHE A 249 4.39 20.72 10.14
CA PHE A 249 4.74 20.68 8.72
C PHE A 249 5.72 21.80 8.34
N GLY A 250 6.73 21.47 7.53
CA GLY A 250 7.79 22.40 7.14
C GLY A 250 8.95 22.48 8.14
N TYR A 251 9.04 21.56 9.10
CA TYR A 251 10.12 21.52 10.09
C TYR A 251 10.58 20.09 10.37
N ASN A 252 11.85 19.93 10.72
CA ASN A 252 12.40 18.67 11.24
C ASN A 252 13.04 18.87 12.61
N PHE A 253 12.84 17.93 13.52
CA PHE A 253 13.54 17.97 14.81
C PHE A 253 15.04 17.77 14.58
N SER A 254 15.85 18.61 15.23
CA SER A 254 17.30 18.59 15.14
C SER A 254 17.91 17.99 16.40
N HIS A 255 17.66 18.61 17.55
CA HIS A 255 18.22 18.20 18.85
C HIS A 255 17.54 18.91 20.02
N TRP A 256 17.82 18.43 21.23
CA TRP A 256 17.57 19.12 22.49
C TRP A 256 18.80 19.94 22.86
N ALA A 257 18.59 21.20 23.26
CA ALA A 257 19.64 22.08 23.76
C ALA A 257 19.32 22.62 25.16
N ASN A 258 20.32 23.00 25.93
CA ASN A 258 20.10 23.66 27.22
C ASN A 258 19.83 25.18 27.07
N ALA A 259 19.69 25.90 28.19
CA ALA A 259 19.50 27.36 28.21
C ALA A 259 20.58 28.13 27.43
N SER A 260 21.83 27.65 27.48
CA SER A 260 23.02 28.21 26.80
C SER A 260 23.14 27.80 25.33
N ASN A 261 22.15 27.09 24.78
CA ASN A 261 22.13 26.53 23.42
C ASN A 261 23.17 25.42 23.16
N GLU A 262 23.67 24.76 24.19
CA GLU A 262 24.54 23.59 24.03
C GLU A 262 23.70 22.33 23.79
N VAL A 263 24.12 21.49 22.84
CA VAL A 263 23.42 20.23 22.51
C VAL A 263 23.53 19.25 23.66
N VAL A 264 22.39 18.80 24.19
CA VAL A 264 22.35 17.80 25.28
C VAL A 264 21.89 16.41 24.80
N SER A 265 21.14 16.34 23.70
CA SER A 265 20.69 15.07 23.13
C SER A 265 20.18 15.26 21.69
N THR A 266 20.46 14.31 20.81
CA THR A 266 19.84 14.21 19.48
C THR A 266 18.69 13.20 19.44
N ALA A 267 18.45 12.49 20.54
CA ALA A 267 17.36 11.52 20.65
C ALA A 267 16.00 12.20 20.79
N ASN A 268 14.98 11.64 20.16
CA ASN A 268 13.59 12.04 20.35
C ASN A 268 12.72 10.76 20.35
N PRO A 269 12.13 10.36 21.49
CA PRO A 269 12.10 11.05 22.79
C PRO A 269 13.48 11.15 23.49
N TYR A 270 13.63 12.10 24.41
CA TYR A 270 14.80 12.27 25.28
C TYR A 270 14.42 12.09 26.75
N THR A 271 15.01 11.09 27.41
CA THR A 271 14.81 10.80 28.83
C THR A 271 16.04 11.18 29.65
N PHE A 272 15.86 11.91 30.75
CA PHE A 272 16.93 12.35 31.66
C PHE A 272 16.46 12.47 33.11
N THR A 273 17.40 12.52 34.04
CA THR A 273 17.12 12.71 35.48
C THR A 273 17.28 14.18 35.87
N LEU A 274 16.28 14.77 36.53
CA LEU A 274 16.30 16.17 36.96
C LEU A 274 16.96 16.32 38.34
N ASN A 275 18.18 16.86 38.37
CA ASN A 275 18.96 17.09 39.61
C ASN A 275 19.28 18.58 39.86
N ALA A 276 18.75 19.48 39.03
CA ALA A 276 18.86 20.92 39.18
C ALA A 276 17.78 21.62 38.34
N ASN A 277 17.51 22.90 38.62
CA ASN A 277 16.64 23.72 37.75
C ASN A 277 17.18 23.67 36.31
N THR A 278 16.34 23.25 35.37
CA THR A 278 16.76 22.93 34.01
C THR A 278 15.85 23.63 33.00
N THR A 279 16.43 24.15 31.93
CA THR A 279 15.68 24.62 30.75
C THR A 279 16.15 23.85 29.52
N LEU A 280 15.21 23.23 28.79
CA LEU A 280 15.50 22.48 27.56
C LEU A 280 14.75 23.04 26.36
N LYS A 281 15.46 23.21 25.25
CA LYS A 281 14.94 23.71 23.99
C LYS A 281 14.85 22.56 22.99
N ALA A 282 13.67 22.32 22.41
CA ALA A 282 13.57 21.48 21.22
C ALA A 282 13.89 22.34 20.00
N VAL A 283 15.04 22.08 19.38
CA VAL A 283 15.51 22.82 18.22
C VAL A 283 15.07 22.10 16.96
N PHE A 284 14.44 22.83 16.05
CA PHE A 284 13.97 22.36 14.76
C PHE A 284 14.63 23.14 13.63
N ASN A 285 14.91 22.44 12.54
CA ASN A 285 15.36 23.04 11.29
C ASN A 285 14.15 23.24 10.37
N ALA A 286 14.05 24.40 9.73
CA ALA A 286 13.05 24.63 8.70
C ALA A 286 13.34 23.74 7.47
N ILE A 287 12.28 23.22 6.87
CA ILE A 287 12.30 22.51 5.59
C ILE A 287 11.66 23.43 4.56
N ASN A 288 12.29 23.59 3.39
CA ASN A 288 11.66 24.30 2.29
C ASN A 288 10.36 23.61 1.90
N THR A 289 9.32 24.39 1.62
CA THR A 289 8.03 23.88 1.15
C THR A 289 7.68 24.50 -0.19
N TYR A 290 7.01 23.73 -1.03
CA TYR A 290 6.68 24.11 -2.40
C TYR A 290 5.21 23.88 -2.71
N GLU A 291 4.63 24.82 -3.44
CA GLU A 291 3.25 24.77 -3.91
C GLU A 291 3.14 23.89 -5.15
N LEU A 292 2.12 23.03 -5.18
CA LEU A 292 1.68 22.31 -6.38
C LEU A 292 0.32 22.84 -6.83
N THR A 293 0.30 23.56 -7.95
CA THR A 293 -0.90 23.99 -8.64
C THR A 293 -1.26 23.00 -9.74
N LEU A 294 -2.52 22.55 -9.75
CA LEU A 294 -3.05 21.63 -10.76
C LEU A 294 -4.19 22.31 -11.52
N ASN A 295 -4.14 22.24 -12.84
CA ASN A 295 -5.21 22.70 -13.73
C ASN A 295 -5.74 21.54 -14.57
N ALA A 296 -6.98 21.68 -15.01
CA ALA A 296 -7.61 20.78 -15.96
C ALA A 296 -8.13 21.59 -17.15
N GLU A 297 -7.80 21.15 -18.36
CA GLU A 297 -8.27 21.72 -19.62
C GLU A 297 -9.32 20.84 -20.29
N GLY A 298 -10.00 21.38 -21.32
CA GLY A 298 -11.03 20.64 -22.06
C GLY A 298 -12.39 20.55 -21.34
N GLY A 299 -12.62 21.38 -20.32
CA GLY A 299 -13.88 21.43 -19.55
C GLY A 299 -13.89 20.51 -18.32
N ALA A 300 -12.86 19.68 -18.15
CA ALA A 300 -12.69 18.82 -16.97
C ALA A 300 -12.46 19.65 -15.69
N LYS A 301 -12.69 19.03 -14.53
CA LYS A 301 -12.44 19.66 -13.21
C LYS A 301 -11.12 19.19 -12.62
N THR A 302 -10.48 20.04 -11.83
CA THR A 302 -9.20 19.73 -11.18
C THR A 302 -9.28 18.56 -10.20
N TYR A 303 -10.45 18.29 -9.62
CA TYR A 303 -10.64 17.11 -8.76
C TYR A 303 -10.52 15.77 -9.52
N MET A 304 -10.54 15.79 -10.85
CA MET A 304 -10.24 14.62 -11.69
C MET A 304 -8.73 14.32 -11.73
N ILE A 305 -7.91 15.08 -11.02
CA ILE A 305 -6.49 14.83 -10.84
C ILE A 305 -6.24 14.52 -9.37
N ASN A 306 -5.90 13.28 -9.07
CA ASN A 306 -5.53 12.86 -7.72
C ASN A 306 -4.02 13.04 -7.50
N ALA A 307 -3.63 13.58 -6.35
CA ALA A 307 -2.24 13.67 -5.92
C ALA A 307 -1.99 12.78 -4.69
N SER A 308 -0.96 11.94 -4.77
CA SER A 308 -0.55 11.03 -3.68
C SER A 308 0.97 11.16 -3.41
N PRO A 309 1.41 11.44 -2.16
CA PRO A 309 0.59 11.68 -0.97
C PRO A 309 -0.27 12.95 -1.11
N ALA A 310 -1.32 13.06 -0.29
CA ALA A 310 -2.17 14.25 -0.28
C ALA A 310 -1.38 15.48 0.22
N PRO A 311 -1.68 16.69 -0.27
CA PRO A 311 -0.97 17.90 0.13
C PRO A 311 -1.32 18.30 1.57
N THR A 312 -0.40 19.06 2.20
CA THR A 312 -0.77 19.85 3.39
C THR A 312 -1.27 21.21 2.93
N VAL A 313 -2.51 21.56 3.28
CA VAL A 313 -3.10 22.84 2.87
C VAL A 313 -2.64 23.95 3.82
N VAL A 314 -1.86 24.90 3.31
CA VAL A 314 -1.38 26.07 4.07
C VAL A 314 -1.82 27.35 3.34
N GLY A 315 -2.63 28.18 3.99
CA GLY A 315 -3.15 29.41 3.37
C GLY A 315 -3.99 29.17 2.11
N GLY A 316 -4.67 28.02 2.02
CA GLY A 316 -5.46 27.62 0.85
C GLY A 316 -4.65 27.01 -0.30
N LYS A 317 -3.32 26.89 -0.14
CA LYS A 317 -2.41 26.31 -1.15
C LYS A 317 -2.03 24.89 -0.80
N ASN A 318 -1.88 24.05 -1.82
CA ASN A 318 -1.42 22.67 -1.68
C ASN A 318 0.11 22.63 -1.56
N MET A 319 0.62 22.44 -0.35
CA MET A 319 2.05 22.47 -0.04
C MET A 319 2.64 21.09 0.19
N TYR A 320 3.88 20.91 -0.25
CA TYR A 320 4.72 19.74 -0.01
C TYR A 320 6.09 20.15 0.54
N GLU A 321 6.70 19.31 1.38
CA GLU A 321 8.09 19.49 1.82
C GLU A 321 9.06 19.17 0.67
N ASN A 322 10.24 19.82 0.68
CA ASN A 322 11.28 19.63 -0.33
C ASN A 322 11.67 18.16 -0.52
N GLY A 323 11.71 17.71 -1.77
CA GLY A 323 12.11 16.36 -2.16
C GLY A 323 10.98 15.33 -2.12
N VAL A 324 9.77 15.69 -1.66
CA VAL A 324 8.62 14.77 -1.70
C VAL A 324 8.28 14.45 -3.15
N ASN A 325 8.18 13.16 -3.48
CA ASN A 325 7.71 12.69 -4.78
C ASN A 325 6.19 12.52 -4.76
N VAL A 326 5.50 13.32 -5.56
CA VAL A 326 4.05 13.31 -5.71
C VAL A 326 3.68 12.53 -6.97
N THR A 327 2.86 11.51 -6.82
CA THR A 327 2.24 10.77 -7.92
C THR A 327 0.90 11.41 -8.24
N LEU A 328 0.78 11.95 -9.45
CA LEU A 328 -0.43 12.50 -10.01
C LEU A 328 -1.14 11.43 -10.84
N THR A 329 -2.46 11.30 -10.70
CA THR A 329 -3.29 10.38 -11.49
C THR A 329 -4.48 11.14 -12.06
N ALA A 330 -4.51 11.27 -13.38
CA ALA A 330 -5.65 11.81 -14.13
C ALA A 330 -6.73 10.73 -14.32
N SER A 331 -7.96 11.00 -13.88
CA SER A 331 -9.09 10.07 -13.97
C SER A 331 -10.04 10.45 -15.10
N ASN A 332 -10.56 9.46 -15.81
CA ASN A 332 -11.61 9.66 -16.80
C ASN A 332 -13.00 9.60 -16.15
N ASN A 333 -14.00 10.18 -16.81
CA ASN A 333 -15.41 9.86 -16.57
C ASN A 333 -16.10 9.57 -17.92
N ASP A 334 -17.42 9.44 -17.94
CA ASP A 334 -18.14 9.09 -19.17
C ASP A 334 -18.11 10.20 -20.25
N ILE A 335 -17.81 11.44 -19.86
CA ILE A 335 -17.69 12.62 -20.74
C ILE A 335 -16.23 12.87 -21.12
N PHE A 336 -15.33 12.93 -20.13
CA PHE A 336 -13.96 13.38 -20.30
C PHE A 336 -12.98 12.22 -20.30
N THR A 337 -12.12 12.21 -21.32
CA THR A 337 -10.99 11.30 -21.43
C THR A 337 -9.70 12.09 -21.38
N PHE A 338 -8.81 11.75 -20.44
CA PHE A 338 -7.47 12.32 -20.34
C PHE A 338 -6.67 12.02 -21.61
N THR A 339 -6.07 13.06 -22.19
CA THR A 339 -5.24 12.94 -23.39
C THR A 339 -3.76 12.98 -23.01
N ASN A 340 -3.32 14.06 -22.37
CA ASN A 340 -1.91 14.33 -22.07
C ASN A 340 -1.74 15.39 -20.98
N TRP A 341 -0.54 15.45 -20.39
CA TRP A 341 -0.07 16.55 -19.57
C TRP A 341 0.44 17.70 -20.44
N GLU A 342 0.73 18.85 -19.82
CA GLU A 342 1.21 20.07 -20.49
C GLU A 342 2.53 19.87 -21.24
N ASN A 343 3.29 18.84 -20.89
CA ASN A 343 4.56 18.48 -21.53
C ASN A 343 4.42 17.36 -22.59
N ASN A 344 3.20 17.07 -23.04
CA ASN A 344 2.85 16.01 -23.99
C ASN A 344 3.03 14.57 -23.48
N GLU A 345 3.32 14.35 -22.20
CA GLU A 345 3.24 13.00 -21.62
C GLU A 345 1.79 12.50 -21.65
N THR A 346 1.57 11.33 -22.24
CA THR A 346 0.22 10.76 -22.43
C THR A 346 -0.14 9.70 -21.38
N ASN A 347 0.77 9.43 -20.44
CA ASN A 347 0.48 8.55 -19.30
C ASN A 347 -0.41 9.31 -18.30
N ALA A 348 -1.53 8.70 -17.92
CA ALA A 348 -2.45 9.28 -16.93
C ALA A 348 -1.80 9.37 -15.54
N VAL A 349 -0.77 8.57 -15.28
CA VAL A 349 0.03 8.65 -14.05
C VAL A 349 1.35 9.35 -14.33
N ARG A 350 1.68 10.34 -13.50
CA ARG A 350 2.93 11.11 -13.58
C ARG A 350 3.52 11.32 -12.19
N SER A 351 4.81 11.03 -12.02
CA SER A 351 5.52 11.31 -10.77
C SER A 351 6.31 12.60 -10.87
N VAL A 352 6.22 13.43 -9.83
CA VAL A 352 6.80 14.77 -9.80
C VAL A 352 7.52 14.98 -8.47
N SER A 353 8.80 15.34 -8.50
CA SER A 353 9.55 15.69 -7.30
C SER A 353 9.33 17.17 -6.95
N MET A 354 8.94 17.44 -5.70
CA MET A 354 8.67 18.79 -5.20
C MET A 354 9.96 19.45 -4.70
N THR A 355 10.72 20.04 -5.62
CA THR A 355 11.96 20.80 -5.34
C THR A 355 11.83 22.29 -5.64
N GLU A 356 10.68 22.69 -6.19
CA GLU A 356 10.30 24.05 -6.56
C GLU A 356 8.76 24.12 -6.64
N ASN A 357 8.19 25.32 -6.70
CA ASN A 357 6.77 25.48 -6.98
C ASN A 357 6.48 24.96 -8.40
N LYS A 358 5.41 24.16 -8.55
CA LYS A 358 5.04 23.58 -9.84
C LYS A 358 3.60 23.91 -10.20
N ASN A 359 3.40 24.18 -11.49
CA ASN A 359 2.09 24.45 -12.08
C ASN A 359 1.90 23.51 -13.27
N LEU A 360 1.01 22.52 -13.12
CA LEU A 360 0.87 21.41 -14.07
C LEU A 360 -0.57 21.35 -14.56
N THR A 361 -0.76 20.97 -15.83
CA THR A 361 -2.08 20.97 -16.47
C THR A 361 -2.33 19.61 -17.10
N ALA A 362 -3.44 18.98 -16.73
CA ALA A 362 -3.95 17.80 -17.41
C ALA A 362 -4.94 18.23 -18.50
N VAL A 363 -4.71 17.77 -19.73
CA VAL A 363 -5.57 18.02 -20.88
C VAL A 363 -6.53 16.85 -21.04
N TYR A 364 -7.81 17.17 -21.22
CA TYR A 364 -8.87 16.21 -21.47
C TYR A 364 -9.56 16.53 -22.79
N SER A 365 -10.13 15.50 -23.41
CA SER A 365 -11.09 15.66 -24.49
C SER A 365 -12.48 15.21 -24.03
N ALA A 366 -13.51 15.97 -24.39
CA ALA A 366 -14.90 15.73 -24.03
C ALA A 366 -15.69 15.16 -25.22
N LYS A 367 -16.57 14.20 -24.93
CA LYS A 367 -17.69 13.83 -25.82
C LYS A 367 -18.72 14.96 -25.88
N ASP A 368 -19.74 14.81 -26.72
CA ASP A 368 -20.88 15.72 -26.70
C ASP A 368 -21.85 15.34 -25.59
N TYR A 369 -22.19 16.32 -24.76
CA TYR A 369 -23.09 16.15 -23.62
C TYR A 369 -23.94 17.40 -23.41
N LEU A 370 -25.04 17.25 -22.69
CA LEU A 370 -25.91 18.34 -22.27
C LEU A 370 -25.54 18.75 -20.84
N ALA A 371 -25.64 17.78 -19.92
CA ALA A 371 -25.37 17.96 -18.50
C ALA A 371 -24.97 16.63 -17.83
N ALA A 372 -24.23 16.69 -16.73
CA ALA A 372 -23.91 15.52 -15.93
C ALA A 372 -23.75 15.82 -14.43
N TRP A 373 -23.99 14.78 -13.63
CA TRP A 373 -23.83 14.74 -12.19
C TRP A 373 -22.98 13.52 -11.81
N ASP A 374 -21.73 13.75 -11.44
CA ASP A 374 -20.79 12.70 -11.06
C ASP A 374 -20.77 12.43 -9.54
N PHE A 375 -21.40 13.31 -8.76
CA PHE A 375 -21.50 13.25 -7.31
C PHE A 375 -20.13 13.30 -6.59
N TYR A 376 -19.08 13.85 -7.20
CA TYR A 376 -17.78 13.95 -6.52
C TYR A 376 -17.84 14.92 -5.34
N LEU A 377 -18.30 16.16 -5.61
CA LEU A 377 -18.42 17.23 -4.61
C LEU A 377 -19.64 17.04 -3.72
N THR A 378 -19.67 17.68 -2.55
CA THR A 378 -20.80 17.64 -1.61
C THR A 378 -22.06 18.30 -2.17
N GLY A 379 -23.24 17.74 -1.91
CA GLY A 379 -24.53 18.32 -2.30
C GLY A 379 -25.69 17.35 -2.09
N ASN A 380 -26.74 17.80 -1.41
CA ASN A 380 -27.79 16.94 -0.87
C ASN A 380 -29.23 17.33 -1.26
N GLY A 381 -29.43 18.28 -2.16
CA GLY A 381 -30.76 18.73 -2.58
C GLY A 381 -30.67 19.86 -3.59
N GLY A 382 -31.45 19.80 -4.69
CA GLY A 382 -31.42 20.82 -5.74
C GLY A 382 -30.03 21.00 -6.35
N ARG A 383 -29.29 19.91 -6.50
CA ARG A 383 -27.88 19.93 -6.91
C ARG A 383 -27.77 20.28 -8.39
N VAL A 384 -27.09 21.37 -8.71
CA VAL A 384 -26.79 21.75 -10.11
C VAL A 384 -25.88 20.73 -10.80
N ALA A 385 -25.87 20.72 -12.13
CA ALA A 385 -24.99 19.85 -12.89
C ALA A 385 -23.51 20.13 -12.56
N ASP A 386 -22.73 19.06 -12.37
CA ASP A 386 -21.28 19.14 -12.14
C ASP A 386 -20.56 19.56 -13.44
N PHE A 387 -21.14 19.17 -14.59
CA PHE A 387 -20.70 19.52 -15.93
C PHE A 387 -21.91 19.88 -16.79
N ALA A 388 -21.81 20.94 -17.59
CA ALA A 388 -22.82 21.31 -18.59
C ALA A 388 -22.15 21.87 -19.85
N SER A 389 -22.83 21.78 -20.98
CA SER A 389 -22.32 22.26 -22.28
C SER A 389 -22.67 23.70 -22.61
N ASN A 390 -23.63 24.29 -21.89
CA ASN A 390 -24.02 25.68 -22.01
C ASN A 390 -24.59 26.21 -20.68
N SER A 391 -24.74 27.53 -20.58
CA SER A 391 -25.22 28.20 -19.37
C SER A 391 -26.65 27.83 -18.95
N GLU A 392 -27.49 27.36 -19.89
CA GLU A 392 -28.84 26.91 -19.56
C GLU A 392 -28.82 25.56 -18.83
N ASN A 393 -27.97 24.64 -19.29
CA ASN A 393 -27.77 23.34 -18.67
C ASN A 393 -26.95 23.41 -17.38
N GLU A 394 -26.15 24.47 -17.15
CA GLU A 394 -25.49 24.70 -15.85
C GLU A 394 -26.49 24.89 -14.71
N ALA A 395 -27.68 25.44 -15.01
CA ALA A 395 -28.76 25.61 -14.04
C ALA A 395 -29.64 24.36 -13.87
N SER A 396 -29.42 23.31 -14.65
CA SER A 396 -30.13 22.03 -14.50
C SER A 396 -29.84 21.45 -13.14
N THR A 397 -30.90 21.07 -12.41
CA THR A 397 -30.78 20.51 -11.07
C THR A 397 -31.30 19.08 -11.00
N LEU A 398 -30.57 18.24 -10.27
CA LEU A 398 -31.09 16.99 -9.74
C LEU A 398 -31.93 17.30 -8.49
N VAL A 399 -33.17 16.86 -8.52
CA VAL A 399 -34.10 16.99 -7.40
C VAL A 399 -34.66 15.63 -7.02
N LEU A 400 -34.87 15.45 -5.72
CA LEU A 400 -35.68 14.37 -5.17
C LEU A 400 -37.09 14.94 -4.95
N ARG A 401 -38.10 14.41 -5.64
CA ARG A 401 -39.44 15.02 -5.69
C ARG A 401 -40.56 14.00 -5.58
N LYS A 402 -41.75 14.49 -5.18
CA LYS A 402 -43.02 13.76 -5.22
C LYS A 402 -43.85 14.14 -6.45
N ALA A 403 -44.91 13.37 -6.70
CA ALA A 403 -45.89 13.64 -7.75
C ALA A 403 -46.62 14.99 -7.56
N ASP A 404 -46.81 15.44 -6.30
CA ASP A 404 -47.41 16.75 -5.98
C ASP A 404 -46.46 17.94 -6.22
N GLY A 405 -45.22 17.68 -6.65
CA GLY A 405 -44.20 18.69 -6.93
C GLY A 405 -43.30 19.04 -5.75
N THR A 406 -43.59 18.58 -4.54
CA THR A 406 -42.75 18.83 -3.35
C THR A 406 -41.36 18.21 -3.54
N THR A 407 -40.31 18.95 -3.19
CA THR A 407 -38.92 18.47 -3.22
C THR A 407 -38.38 18.22 -1.82
N SER A 408 -37.40 17.33 -1.69
CA SER A 408 -36.65 17.10 -0.45
C SER A 408 -35.15 17.01 -0.71
N SER A 409 -34.37 17.10 0.37
CA SER A 409 -32.96 16.68 0.36
C SER A 409 -32.83 15.16 0.34
N TRP A 410 -31.65 14.63 0.06
CA TRP A 410 -31.30 13.21 0.16
C TRP A 410 -30.13 13.04 1.15
N LEU A 411 -29.78 11.80 1.46
CA LEU A 411 -28.56 11.49 2.19
C LEU A 411 -27.36 11.58 1.23
N ASP A 412 -26.49 12.57 1.47
CA ASP A 412 -25.29 12.82 0.68
C ASP A 412 -24.27 11.70 0.86
N LYS A 413 -23.96 11.01 -0.24
CA LYS A 413 -22.90 10.01 -0.32
C LYS A 413 -21.89 10.35 -1.41
N SER A 414 -21.66 11.64 -1.63
CA SER A 414 -20.59 12.12 -2.51
C SER A 414 -19.21 11.64 -2.04
N GLN A 415 -18.23 11.71 -2.95
CA GLN A 415 -16.85 11.32 -2.65
C GLN A 415 -16.28 12.16 -1.50
N VAL A 416 -16.50 13.47 -1.53
CA VAL A 416 -15.97 14.41 -0.52
C VAL A 416 -16.70 14.29 0.83
N ALA A 417 -18.03 14.08 0.84
CA ALA A 417 -18.78 14.02 2.10
C ALA A 417 -18.64 12.68 2.83
N ALA A 418 -18.61 11.57 2.09
CA ALA A 418 -18.79 10.23 2.65
C ALA A 418 -17.81 9.18 2.12
N GLY A 419 -16.92 9.51 1.18
CA GLY A 419 -16.07 8.54 0.49
C GLY A 419 -16.83 7.63 -0.49
N GLY A 420 -18.06 7.99 -0.86
CA GLY A 420 -18.96 7.19 -1.69
C GLY A 420 -19.97 6.33 -0.91
N TYR A 421 -20.68 5.49 -1.66
CA TYR A 421 -21.62 4.48 -1.19
C TYR A 421 -21.42 3.20 -2.00
N GLU A 422 -21.03 2.11 -1.32
CA GLU A 422 -20.77 0.81 -1.96
C GLU A 422 -19.84 0.95 -3.19
N GLY A 423 -18.76 1.73 -3.03
CA GLY A 423 -17.72 1.91 -4.06
C GLY A 423 -17.93 3.05 -5.06
N ALA A 424 -19.07 3.78 -5.03
CA ALA A 424 -19.30 4.90 -5.96
C ALA A 424 -19.89 6.15 -5.26
N PRO A 425 -19.56 7.38 -5.70
CA PRO A 425 -20.21 8.61 -5.22
C PRO A 425 -21.70 8.63 -5.58
N ALA A 426 -22.58 8.99 -4.65
CA ALA A 426 -24.02 8.78 -4.86
C ALA A 426 -24.92 9.75 -4.08
N ALA A 427 -26.21 9.76 -4.47
CA ALA A 427 -27.31 10.32 -3.70
C ALA A 427 -28.25 9.19 -3.24
N VAL A 428 -28.54 9.09 -1.94
CA VAL A 428 -29.45 8.06 -1.38
C VAL A 428 -30.73 8.73 -0.89
N ASN A 429 -31.90 8.30 -1.39
CA ASN A 429 -33.20 8.94 -1.15
C ASN A 429 -33.44 9.20 0.35
N TRP A 430 -33.43 8.12 1.14
CA TRP A 430 -33.50 8.11 2.60
C TRP A 430 -34.69 8.86 3.21
N LYS A 431 -35.81 8.96 2.48
CA LYS A 431 -37.11 9.44 2.97
C LYS A 431 -38.03 8.27 3.29
N PRO A 432 -39.12 8.46 4.07
CA PRO A 432 -40.10 7.41 4.29
C PRO A 432 -40.53 6.79 2.95
N LEU A 433 -40.46 5.46 2.83
CA LEU A 433 -40.74 4.75 1.57
C LEU A 433 -42.17 5.07 1.06
N VAL A 434 -43.09 5.28 2.01
CA VAL A 434 -44.50 5.63 1.75
C VAL A 434 -44.68 7.01 1.10
N ASP A 435 -43.69 7.89 1.18
CA ASP A 435 -43.78 9.25 0.62
C ASP A 435 -43.53 9.25 -0.91
N ASN A 436 -43.11 8.12 -1.50
CA ASN A 436 -43.00 7.92 -2.94
C ASN A 436 -42.15 8.98 -3.66
N TYR A 437 -40.99 9.32 -3.09
CA TYR A 437 -40.02 10.22 -3.73
C TYR A 437 -39.32 9.55 -4.92
N TYR A 438 -39.01 10.33 -5.95
CA TYR A 438 -38.26 9.90 -7.13
C TYR A 438 -37.26 10.98 -7.58
N TYR A 439 -36.22 10.59 -8.31
CA TYR A 439 -35.21 11.51 -8.83
C TYR A 439 -35.65 12.11 -10.15
N GLN A 440 -35.37 13.38 -10.39
CA GLN A 440 -35.65 14.03 -11.66
C GLN A 440 -34.60 15.09 -12.00
N ILE A 441 -34.30 15.21 -13.30
CA ILE A 441 -33.55 16.32 -13.90
C ILE A 441 -34.37 16.97 -15.02
N ALA A 442 -33.94 18.15 -15.45
CA ALA A 442 -34.44 18.81 -16.67
C ALA A 442 -33.28 19.47 -17.42
N VAL A 443 -33.15 19.20 -18.71
CA VAL A 443 -32.08 19.73 -19.59
C VAL A 443 -32.67 20.43 -20.81
N ASN A 444 -31.91 21.35 -21.40
CA ASN A 444 -32.19 21.98 -22.69
C ASN A 444 -31.45 21.20 -23.80
N ALA A 445 -32.20 20.73 -24.80
CA ALA A 445 -31.72 19.97 -25.94
C ALA A 445 -31.85 20.70 -27.29
N THR A 446 -32.09 22.02 -27.29
CA THR A 446 -32.37 22.82 -28.50
C THR A 446 -31.31 22.64 -29.59
N GLU A 447 -30.05 22.49 -29.21
CA GLU A 447 -28.91 22.33 -30.13
C GLU A 447 -28.51 20.87 -30.39
N PHE A 448 -29.26 19.89 -29.86
CA PHE A 448 -28.85 18.50 -29.78
C PHE A 448 -29.88 17.53 -30.37
N THR A 449 -29.35 16.47 -31.00
CA THR A 449 -30.09 15.30 -31.50
C THR A 449 -29.53 14.00 -30.91
N ASN A 450 -30.16 12.86 -31.18
CA ASN A 450 -29.69 11.53 -30.75
C ASN A 450 -29.43 11.46 -29.23
N LEU A 451 -30.38 11.99 -28.46
CA LEU A 451 -30.23 12.10 -27.02
C LEU A 451 -30.17 10.73 -26.34
N SER A 452 -29.37 10.60 -25.29
CA SER A 452 -29.38 9.44 -24.39
C SER A 452 -29.05 9.83 -22.96
N VAL A 453 -29.48 9.01 -22.00
CA VAL A 453 -29.16 9.18 -20.59
C VAL A 453 -28.54 7.91 -20.03
N LYS A 454 -27.38 8.08 -19.39
CA LYS A 454 -26.70 7.04 -18.61
C LYS A 454 -26.85 7.35 -17.12
N SER A 455 -27.07 6.32 -16.31
CA SER A 455 -27.17 6.40 -14.86
C SER A 455 -26.90 5.05 -14.23
N SER A 456 -26.51 5.00 -12.96
CA SER A 456 -26.43 3.77 -12.18
C SER A 456 -27.30 3.86 -10.93
N MET A 457 -28.04 2.81 -10.61
CA MET A 457 -28.86 2.74 -9.38
C MET A 457 -28.49 1.55 -8.52
N LEU A 458 -28.76 1.65 -7.23
CA LEU A 458 -28.47 0.64 -6.22
C LEU A 458 -29.50 0.73 -5.09
N PHE A 459 -29.68 -0.36 -4.34
CA PHE A 459 -30.37 -0.33 -3.05
C PHE A 459 -29.60 -1.13 -1.98
N ASN A 460 -29.81 -0.80 -0.71
CA ASN A 460 -29.29 -1.55 0.44
C ASN A 460 -30.41 -1.83 1.45
N TYR A 461 -31.18 -0.79 1.77
CA TYR A 461 -32.41 -0.87 2.56
C TYR A 461 -33.64 -0.94 1.65
N ASN A 462 -34.83 -1.01 2.26
CA ASN A 462 -36.12 -1.04 1.57
C ASN A 462 -36.16 -0.16 0.31
N ALA A 463 -36.34 -0.80 -0.83
CA ALA A 463 -36.51 -0.17 -2.13
C ALA A 463 -37.46 -1.02 -2.97
N TYR A 464 -38.18 -0.41 -3.90
CA TYR A 464 -38.92 -1.17 -4.90
C TYR A 464 -37.93 -1.79 -5.89
N SER A 465 -38.08 -3.08 -6.15
CA SER A 465 -37.17 -3.91 -6.96
C SER A 465 -37.08 -3.48 -8.42
N VAL A 466 -38.03 -2.69 -8.92
CA VAL A 466 -38.00 -2.15 -10.29
C VAL A 466 -38.01 -0.62 -10.27
N GLN A 467 -37.11 -0.02 -11.04
CA GLN A 467 -37.05 1.44 -11.27
C GLN A 467 -37.30 1.71 -12.75
N LYS A 468 -38.27 2.58 -13.06
CA LYS A 468 -38.54 3.04 -14.42
C LYS A 468 -37.74 4.30 -14.70
N VAL A 469 -37.20 4.39 -15.91
CA VAL A 469 -36.62 5.62 -16.43
C VAL A 469 -37.59 6.18 -17.45
N GLU A 470 -38.01 7.42 -17.24
CA GLU A 470 -39.06 8.05 -18.04
C GLU A 470 -38.65 9.45 -18.47
N TYR A 471 -39.18 9.89 -19.61
CA TYR A 471 -38.95 11.24 -20.12
C TYR A 471 -40.26 12.01 -20.35
N SER A 472 -40.19 13.34 -20.37
CA SER A 472 -41.31 14.24 -20.70
C SER A 472 -40.81 15.53 -21.34
N LEU A 473 -41.61 16.14 -22.22
CA LEU A 473 -41.32 17.45 -22.84
C LEU A 473 -42.04 18.62 -22.17
N ASN A 474 -43.09 18.34 -21.40
CA ASN A 474 -43.87 19.35 -20.66
C ASN A 474 -43.72 19.22 -19.14
N GLY A 475 -43.13 18.13 -18.65
CA GLY A 475 -42.89 17.88 -17.23
C GLY A 475 -44.09 17.29 -16.48
N THR A 476 -45.17 16.95 -17.19
CA THR A 476 -46.39 16.32 -16.64
C THR A 476 -46.68 14.97 -17.28
N ASP A 477 -46.54 14.86 -18.60
CA ASP A 477 -46.85 13.64 -19.36
C ASP A 477 -45.56 12.85 -19.59
N PHE A 478 -45.38 11.78 -18.82
CA PHE A 478 -44.17 10.96 -18.86
C PHE A 478 -44.36 9.68 -19.66
N THR A 479 -43.36 9.35 -20.47
CA THR A 479 -43.28 8.11 -21.24
C THR A 479 -42.07 7.30 -20.78
N THR A 480 -42.27 6.00 -20.55
CA THR A 480 -41.20 5.09 -20.12
C THR A 480 -40.20 4.84 -21.25
N LEU A 481 -38.92 5.12 -21.00
CA LEU A 481 -37.79 4.77 -21.88
C LEU A 481 -37.38 3.31 -21.68
N GLY A 482 -37.45 2.84 -20.43
CA GLY A 482 -37.16 1.47 -20.05
C GLY A 482 -37.23 1.29 -18.54
N GLN A 483 -36.83 0.12 -18.07
CA GLN A 483 -36.84 -0.22 -16.65
C GLN A 483 -35.56 -0.96 -16.27
N LEU A 484 -35.23 -0.85 -14.99
CA LEU A 484 -34.14 -1.53 -14.32
C LEU A 484 -34.71 -2.46 -13.26
N GLU A 485 -34.34 -3.74 -13.31
CA GLU A 485 -34.62 -4.71 -12.25
C GLU A 485 -33.40 -4.84 -11.33
N MET A 486 -33.55 -4.44 -10.06
CA MET A 486 -32.50 -4.51 -9.06
C MET A 486 -32.68 -5.77 -8.21
N THR A 487 -31.97 -6.84 -8.57
CA THR A 487 -32.17 -8.20 -8.01
C THR A 487 -31.37 -8.48 -6.74
N SER A 488 -30.35 -7.68 -6.44
CA SER A 488 -29.39 -7.90 -5.35
C SER A 488 -28.99 -6.58 -4.70
N ALA A 489 -29.01 -6.55 -3.37
CA ALA A 489 -28.62 -5.39 -2.58
C ALA A 489 -27.11 -5.12 -2.67
N LYS A 490 -26.71 -3.85 -2.53
CA LYS A 490 -25.33 -3.36 -2.56
C LYS A 490 -24.59 -3.58 -3.89
N VAL A 491 -25.34 -3.77 -4.98
CA VAL A 491 -24.82 -3.87 -6.34
C VAL A 491 -25.28 -2.66 -7.15
N TRP A 492 -24.36 -2.05 -7.89
CA TRP A 492 -24.66 -0.96 -8.81
C TRP A 492 -25.12 -1.50 -10.15
N TYR A 493 -26.24 -1.00 -10.64
CA TYR A 493 -26.83 -1.39 -11.93
C TYR A 493 -26.73 -0.22 -12.92
N PRO A 494 -25.65 -0.18 -13.74
CA PRO A 494 -25.51 0.84 -14.78
C PRO A 494 -26.50 0.59 -15.91
N THR A 495 -27.15 1.64 -16.38
CA THR A 495 -28.10 1.62 -17.49
C THR A 495 -27.84 2.78 -18.43
N THR A 496 -28.21 2.61 -19.71
CA THR A 496 -28.21 3.67 -20.71
C THR A 496 -29.46 3.53 -21.54
N PHE A 497 -30.21 4.62 -21.68
CA PHE A 497 -31.44 4.66 -22.46
C PHE A 497 -31.33 5.75 -23.53
N ALA A 498 -31.59 5.39 -24.78
CA ALA A 498 -31.80 6.37 -25.84
C ALA A 498 -33.15 7.07 -25.62
N LEU A 499 -33.20 8.37 -25.88
CA LEU A 499 -34.43 9.13 -25.92
C LEU A 499 -34.98 9.12 -27.34
N PRO A 500 -36.31 9.20 -27.52
CA PRO A 500 -36.91 9.23 -28.85
C PRO A 500 -36.63 10.55 -29.56
N ALA A 501 -36.67 10.53 -30.89
CA ALA A 501 -36.42 11.70 -31.75
C ALA A 501 -37.31 12.93 -31.43
N ALA A 502 -38.46 12.74 -30.80
CA ALA A 502 -39.31 13.86 -30.35
C ALA A 502 -38.64 14.71 -29.24
N ALA A 503 -37.63 14.20 -28.55
CA ALA A 503 -36.85 14.95 -27.56
C ALA A 503 -35.73 15.78 -28.20
N ASP A 504 -35.35 15.49 -29.45
CA ASP A 504 -34.35 16.26 -30.17
C ASP A 504 -34.85 17.69 -30.40
N HIS A 505 -33.95 18.67 -30.29
CA HIS A 505 -34.27 20.11 -30.35
C HIS A 505 -35.27 20.63 -29.33
N ALA A 506 -35.67 19.83 -28.35
CA ALA A 506 -36.64 20.27 -27.37
C ALA A 506 -36.00 21.33 -26.44
N PRO A 507 -36.69 22.46 -26.19
CA PRO A 507 -36.20 23.48 -25.26
C PRO A 507 -36.12 22.97 -23.83
N LYS A 508 -36.84 21.89 -23.52
CA LYS A 508 -36.81 21.24 -22.22
C LYS A 508 -37.13 19.76 -22.31
N VAL A 509 -36.28 18.93 -21.73
CA VAL A 509 -36.45 17.49 -21.60
C VAL A 509 -36.32 17.13 -20.13
N TYR A 510 -37.39 16.62 -19.54
CA TYR A 510 -37.41 16.10 -18.18
C TYR A 510 -37.11 14.62 -18.21
N ILE A 511 -36.24 14.15 -17.32
CA ILE A 511 -35.92 12.72 -17.15
C ILE A 511 -36.09 12.39 -15.68
N ARG A 512 -36.78 11.28 -15.37
CA ARG A 512 -36.96 10.80 -13.99
C ARG A 512 -36.67 9.32 -13.82
N TRP A 513 -36.24 8.97 -12.61
CA TRP A 513 -36.05 7.61 -12.13
C TRP A 513 -37.06 7.37 -11.03
N ILE A 514 -38.13 6.64 -11.36
CA ILE A 514 -39.30 6.46 -10.51
C ILE A 514 -39.53 4.98 -10.19
N PRO A 515 -39.79 4.61 -8.94
CA PRO A 515 -40.14 3.25 -8.58
C PRO A 515 -41.36 2.71 -9.34
N ASP A 516 -41.33 1.43 -9.73
CA ASP A 516 -42.57 0.70 -9.94
C ASP A 516 -43.16 0.33 -8.58
N TYR A 517 -44.12 1.12 -8.10
CA TYR A 517 -44.78 0.92 -6.81
C TYR A 517 -45.58 -0.40 -6.72
N THR A 518 -45.73 -1.14 -7.82
CA THR A 518 -46.34 -2.48 -7.83
C THR A 518 -45.31 -3.61 -7.70
N SER A 519 -44.01 -3.30 -7.84
CA SER A 519 -42.94 -4.27 -7.68
C SER A 519 -42.68 -4.63 -6.21
N ALA A 520 -41.99 -5.74 -5.97
CA ALA A 520 -41.68 -6.17 -4.61
C ALA A 520 -40.74 -5.17 -3.91
N VAL A 521 -40.98 -4.93 -2.62
CA VAL A 521 -40.03 -4.21 -1.77
C VAL A 521 -38.93 -5.16 -1.35
N VAL A 522 -37.69 -4.79 -1.64
CA VAL A 522 -36.47 -5.58 -1.40
C VAL A 522 -35.48 -4.79 -0.54
N GLY A 523 -34.47 -5.48 -0.01
CA GLY A 523 -33.41 -4.87 0.80
C GLY A 523 -33.57 -5.12 2.29
N THR A 524 -32.67 -4.50 3.07
CA THR A 524 -32.72 -4.58 4.53
C THR A 524 -33.91 -3.79 5.07
N ALA A 525 -34.71 -4.42 5.93
CA ALA A 525 -35.93 -3.84 6.49
C ALA A 525 -35.69 -2.43 7.09
N SER A 526 -36.49 -1.46 6.67
CA SER A 526 -36.41 -0.05 7.08
C SER A 526 -37.73 0.69 6.82
N SER A 527 -38.00 1.79 7.51
CA SER A 527 -39.11 2.70 7.12
C SER A 527 -38.77 3.59 5.93
N ASN A 528 -37.48 3.70 5.60
CA ASN A 528 -36.98 4.65 4.60
C ASN A 528 -36.61 3.96 3.29
N ASP A 529 -36.75 4.69 2.19
CA ASP A 529 -36.31 4.32 0.85
C ASP A 529 -34.77 4.35 0.76
N GLY A 530 -34.19 3.17 0.60
CA GLY A 530 -32.77 2.94 0.47
C GLY A 530 -32.23 3.04 -0.96
N THR A 531 -33.05 3.47 -1.93
CA THR A 531 -32.65 3.62 -3.33
C THR A 531 -31.60 4.73 -3.47
N ALA A 532 -30.55 4.44 -4.23
CA ALA A 532 -29.45 5.33 -4.52
C ALA A 532 -29.28 5.50 -6.04
N ILE A 533 -28.80 6.67 -6.45
CA ILE A 533 -28.43 6.98 -7.84
C ILE A 533 -27.02 7.57 -7.90
N SER A 534 -26.30 7.25 -8.96
CA SER A 534 -24.93 7.71 -9.24
C SER A 534 -24.73 7.94 -10.74
N GLY A 535 -23.75 8.80 -11.08
CA GLY A 535 -23.24 9.00 -12.43
C GLY A 535 -24.32 9.26 -13.48
N ILE A 536 -25.03 10.39 -13.37
CA ILE A 536 -26.05 10.77 -14.34
C ILE A 536 -25.37 11.55 -15.46
N TYR A 537 -25.41 11.04 -16.69
CA TYR A 537 -24.82 11.69 -17.86
C TYR A 537 -25.86 11.76 -18.98
N VAL A 538 -26.16 12.97 -19.47
CA VAL A 538 -27.05 13.17 -20.61
C VAL A 538 -26.22 13.52 -21.84
N PHE A 539 -26.22 12.64 -22.83
CA PHE A 539 -25.51 12.80 -24.10
C PHE A 539 -26.45 13.25 -25.22
N GLY A 540 -25.88 13.84 -26.25
CA GLY A 540 -26.56 14.21 -27.49
C GLY A 540 -25.55 14.70 -28.49
N ASN A 541 -25.81 14.55 -29.78
CA ASN A 541 -24.95 15.09 -30.83
C ASN A 541 -25.33 16.54 -31.07
N LYS A 542 -24.38 17.46 -30.92
CA LYS A 542 -24.64 18.85 -31.31
C LYS A 542 -24.74 18.91 -32.84
N GLU A 543 -25.82 19.46 -33.38
CA GLU A 543 -25.94 19.60 -34.83
C GLU A 543 -24.83 20.50 -35.39
N VAL A 544 -24.21 20.05 -36.48
CA VAL A 544 -23.17 20.78 -37.20
C VAL A 544 -23.61 20.91 -38.65
N PRO A 545 -23.63 22.13 -39.23
CA PRO A 545 -23.88 22.31 -40.66
C PRO A 545 -22.84 21.56 -41.50
N ASN A 546 -23.26 20.86 -42.55
CA ASN A 546 -22.34 20.25 -43.50
C ASN A 546 -21.68 21.34 -44.37
N ASP A 547 -20.37 21.52 -44.23
CA ASP A 547 -19.58 22.49 -44.99
C ASP A 547 -18.91 21.88 -46.24
N GLY A 548 -19.03 20.57 -46.45
CA GLY A 548 -18.45 19.81 -47.54
C GLY A 548 -16.94 19.58 -47.43
N ILE A 549 -16.33 19.85 -46.27
CA ILE A 549 -14.88 19.77 -46.04
C ILE A 549 -14.60 18.61 -45.10
N ALA A 550 -13.58 17.80 -45.42
CA ALA A 550 -13.14 16.72 -44.54
C ALA A 550 -12.30 17.27 -43.37
N PRO A 551 -12.31 16.61 -42.21
CA PRO A 551 -11.60 17.09 -41.02
C PRO A 551 -10.08 17.13 -41.25
N VAL A 552 -9.43 18.16 -40.72
CA VAL A 552 -7.99 18.38 -40.84
C VAL A 552 -7.28 17.97 -39.56
N LEU A 553 -6.28 17.10 -39.67
CA LEU A 553 -5.39 16.77 -38.55
C LEU A 553 -4.53 18.00 -38.21
N LEU A 554 -4.79 18.61 -37.05
CA LEU A 554 -4.05 19.78 -36.57
C LEU A 554 -2.75 19.41 -35.86
N SER A 555 -2.78 18.36 -35.04
CA SER A 555 -1.61 17.92 -34.29
C SER A 555 -1.66 16.43 -33.95
N SER A 556 -0.49 15.88 -33.68
CA SER A 556 -0.31 14.53 -33.16
C SER A 556 0.60 14.53 -31.93
N ILE A 557 0.34 13.65 -30.98
CA ILE A 557 1.25 13.31 -29.88
C ILE A 557 1.48 11.79 -29.91
N PRO A 558 2.71 11.30 -30.08
CA PRO A 558 3.91 12.05 -30.45
C PRO A 558 3.72 12.79 -31.78
N ALA A 559 4.38 13.93 -31.94
CA ALA A 559 4.42 14.62 -33.23
C ALA A 559 5.11 13.76 -34.29
N ASN A 560 4.81 13.99 -35.57
CA ASN A 560 5.51 13.30 -36.65
C ASN A 560 7.02 13.62 -36.64
N ASN A 561 7.84 12.58 -36.75
CA ASN A 561 9.29 12.58 -36.49
C ASN A 561 9.66 13.03 -35.06
N GLY A 562 8.72 12.91 -34.12
CA GLY A 562 8.94 13.23 -32.72
C GLY A 562 9.97 12.28 -32.11
N ILE A 563 10.82 12.85 -31.26
CA ILE A 563 11.76 12.09 -30.43
C ILE A 563 11.29 12.11 -28.98
N ASN A 564 11.78 11.21 -28.15
CA ASN A 564 11.45 11.12 -26.74
C ASN A 564 9.99 10.76 -26.43
N ALA A 565 9.32 10.04 -27.32
CA ALA A 565 8.03 9.44 -26.98
C ALA A 565 8.20 8.46 -25.80
N SER A 566 7.24 8.42 -24.89
CA SER A 566 7.27 7.42 -23.83
C SER A 566 7.22 6.01 -24.42
N ALA A 567 7.83 5.04 -23.75
CA ALA A 567 7.66 3.62 -24.05
C ALA A 567 6.20 3.15 -23.88
N THR A 568 5.41 3.92 -23.13
CA THR A 568 4.01 3.68 -22.82
C THR A 568 3.25 4.98 -22.83
N GLY A 569 2.18 5.03 -23.62
CA GLY A 569 1.45 6.26 -23.85
C GLY A 569 0.29 6.07 -24.80
N LYS A 570 -0.04 7.12 -25.54
CA LYS A 570 -1.08 7.13 -26.55
C LYS A 570 -0.58 7.85 -27.79
N ILE A 571 -1.03 7.42 -28.96
CA ILE A 571 -1.09 8.32 -30.11
C ILE A 571 -2.34 9.17 -29.93
N VAL A 572 -2.20 10.48 -29.86
CA VAL A 572 -3.30 11.45 -29.74
C VAL A 572 -3.36 12.23 -31.04
N LEU A 573 -4.46 12.13 -31.77
CA LEU A 573 -4.70 12.86 -33.01
C LEU A 573 -5.77 13.92 -32.75
N ASN A 574 -5.43 15.20 -32.90
CA ASN A 574 -6.37 16.31 -32.70
C ASN A 574 -6.75 16.93 -34.03
N PHE A 575 -8.05 17.07 -34.26
CA PHE A 575 -8.63 17.63 -35.47
C PHE A 575 -9.19 19.04 -35.22
N ASP A 576 -9.39 19.79 -36.28
CA ASP A 576 -10.01 21.14 -36.25
C ASP A 576 -11.49 21.10 -35.88
N GLU A 577 -12.15 19.99 -36.18
CA GLU A 577 -13.54 19.72 -35.86
C GLU A 577 -13.76 18.35 -35.20
N LYS A 578 -15.02 18.05 -34.86
CA LYS A 578 -15.39 16.78 -34.23
C LYS A 578 -15.40 15.68 -35.28
N VAL A 579 -14.89 14.52 -34.91
CA VAL A 579 -14.68 13.41 -35.83
C VAL A 579 -15.38 12.14 -35.38
N GLN A 580 -15.71 11.29 -36.35
CA GLN A 580 -16.13 9.91 -36.16
C GLN A 580 -15.20 8.97 -36.93
N ILE A 581 -15.21 7.69 -36.56
CA ILE A 581 -14.39 6.67 -37.20
C ILE A 581 -15.25 5.47 -37.62
N VAL A 582 -14.94 4.86 -38.76
CA VAL A 582 -15.62 3.65 -39.24
C VAL A 582 -15.45 2.51 -38.22
N THR A 583 -16.57 1.88 -37.84
CA THR A 583 -16.60 0.74 -36.92
C THR A 583 -15.70 -0.40 -37.43
N GLY A 584 -14.86 -0.93 -36.55
CA GLY A 584 -13.92 -2.02 -36.89
C GLY A 584 -12.62 -1.56 -37.55
N THR A 585 -12.37 -0.24 -37.64
CA THR A 585 -11.07 0.29 -38.08
C THR A 585 -9.94 -0.24 -37.22
N LYS A 586 -8.88 -0.75 -37.88
CA LYS A 586 -7.64 -1.21 -37.24
C LYS A 586 -6.50 -0.27 -37.63
N ALA A 587 -6.01 0.50 -36.67
CA ALA A 587 -4.75 1.22 -36.83
C ALA A 587 -3.57 0.29 -36.47
N THR A 588 -2.38 0.60 -36.98
CA THR A 588 -1.18 -0.18 -36.69
C THR A 588 -0.09 0.71 -36.12
N LEU A 589 0.68 0.17 -35.17
CA LEU A 589 1.97 0.69 -34.75
C LEU A 589 3.01 -0.38 -35.09
N ASP A 590 3.72 -0.16 -36.19
CA ASP A 590 4.41 -1.20 -36.95
C ASP A 590 3.48 -2.39 -37.25
N THR A 591 3.61 -3.51 -36.52
CA THR A 591 2.76 -4.70 -36.67
C THR A 591 1.69 -4.82 -35.58
N LYS A 592 1.72 -3.97 -34.54
CA LYS A 592 0.78 -4.02 -33.40
C LYS A 592 -0.52 -3.32 -33.78
N GLU A 593 -1.64 -4.04 -33.76
CA GLU A 593 -2.96 -3.44 -33.96
C GLU A 593 -3.37 -2.60 -32.74
N LEU A 594 -3.88 -1.40 -32.97
CA LEU A 594 -4.37 -0.48 -31.94
C LEU A 594 -5.85 -0.14 -32.17
N THR A 595 -6.61 -0.10 -31.07
CA THR A 595 -8.03 0.25 -31.07
C THR A 595 -8.22 1.75 -30.84
N PRO A 596 -9.01 2.45 -31.66
CA PRO A 596 -9.30 3.87 -31.47
C PRO A 596 -10.22 4.12 -30.29
N ILE A 597 -9.98 5.21 -29.57
CA ILE A 597 -10.90 5.81 -28.60
C ILE A 597 -11.20 7.24 -29.08
N ILE A 598 -12.47 7.53 -29.34
CA ILE A 598 -12.93 8.80 -29.90
C ILE A 598 -13.53 9.64 -28.78
N SER A 599 -13.11 10.89 -28.68
CA SER A 599 -13.69 11.89 -27.79
C SER A 599 -13.65 13.24 -28.48
N GLY A 600 -14.82 13.74 -28.92
CA GLY A 600 -14.96 15.04 -29.56
C GLY A 600 -14.07 15.21 -30.80
N LYS A 601 -13.08 16.10 -30.71
CA LYS A 601 -12.12 16.41 -31.79
C LYS A 601 -10.86 15.54 -31.77
N THR A 602 -10.81 14.56 -30.88
CA THR A 602 -9.60 13.79 -30.59
C THR A 602 -9.84 12.31 -30.77
N ILE A 603 -8.92 11.65 -31.49
CA ILE A 603 -8.83 10.19 -31.55
C ILE A 603 -7.55 9.76 -30.83
N THR A 604 -7.67 8.84 -29.88
CA THR A 604 -6.51 8.30 -29.15
C THR A 604 -6.32 6.81 -29.40
N PHE A 605 -5.07 6.38 -29.48
CA PHE A 605 -4.67 4.98 -29.63
C PHE A 605 -3.65 4.63 -28.53
N PRO A 606 -4.07 4.00 -27.43
CA PRO A 606 -3.17 3.59 -26.36
C PRO A 606 -2.14 2.58 -26.85
N TYR A 607 -0.89 2.74 -26.44
CA TYR A 607 0.18 1.77 -26.65
C TYR A 607 1.03 1.61 -25.39
N THR A 608 1.72 0.49 -25.30
CA THR A 608 2.37 0.00 -24.10
C THR A 608 3.56 -0.85 -24.47
N GLY A 609 4.61 -0.82 -23.66
CA GLY A 609 5.73 -1.76 -23.73
C GLY A 609 6.62 -1.59 -24.96
N LEU A 610 6.75 -0.38 -25.51
CA LEU A 610 7.69 -0.12 -26.60
C LEU A 610 9.13 -0.13 -26.06
N GLU A 611 10.05 -0.70 -26.83
CA GLU A 611 11.49 -0.61 -26.53
C GLU A 611 11.96 0.86 -26.51
N TYR A 612 12.91 1.18 -25.62
CA TYR A 612 13.56 2.50 -25.55
C TYR A 612 14.52 2.71 -26.73
N ASN A 613 14.73 3.96 -27.13
CA ASN A 613 15.58 4.35 -28.27
C ASN A 613 15.23 3.64 -29.60
N LYS A 614 13.95 3.34 -29.85
CA LYS A 614 13.49 2.68 -31.07
C LYS A 614 12.49 3.54 -31.82
N GLU A 615 12.62 3.57 -33.14
CA GLU A 615 11.66 4.20 -34.04
C GLU A 615 10.46 3.27 -34.26
N TYR A 616 9.26 3.84 -34.24
CA TYR A 616 8.00 3.19 -34.57
C TYR A 616 7.23 4.03 -35.59
N THR A 617 6.44 3.36 -36.44
CA THR A 617 5.54 4.01 -37.39
C THR A 617 4.09 3.68 -37.07
N PHE A 618 3.32 4.68 -36.67
CA PHE A 618 1.87 4.59 -36.57
C PHE A 618 1.22 4.82 -37.94
N THR A 619 0.24 3.99 -38.31
CA THR A 619 -0.56 4.14 -39.53
C THR A 619 -2.05 3.96 -39.22
N LEU A 620 -2.84 4.98 -39.57
CA LEU A 620 -4.30 4.93 -39.64
C LEU A 620 -4.72 4.94 -41.12
N PRO A 621 -5.48 3.93 -41.60
CA PRO A 621 -5.85 3.83 -43.01
C PRO A 621 -6.65 5.03 -43.53
N ALA A 622 -6.57 5.28 -44.83
CA ALA A 622 -7.43 6.25 -45.51
C ALA A 622 -8.91 5.87 -45.41
N ASN A 623 -9.80 6.86 -45.54
CA ASN A 623 -11.25 6.69 -45.56
C ASN A 623 -11.86 6.12 -44.28
N THR A 624 -11.14 6.23 -43.14
CA THR A 624 -11.66 5.77 -41.85
C THR A 624 -12.16 6.89 -40.97
N VAL A 625 -11.65 8.12 -41.12
CA VAL A 625 -12.02 9.29 -40.30
C VAL A 625 -12.90 10.23 -41.12
N SER A 626 -14.02 10.67 -40.57
CA SER A 626 -14.87 11.70 -41.14
C SER A 626 -15.29 12.71 -40.09
N ASP A 627 -15.78 13.87 -40.51
CA ASP A 627 -16.56 14.75 -39.64
C ASP A 627 -17.89 14.06 -39.25
N LEU A 628 -18.72 14.74 -38.44
CA LEU A 628 -20.04 14.23 -38.04
C LEU A 628 -21.07 14.23 -39.20
N THR A 629 -20.78 14.90 -40.32
CA THR A 629 -21.70 15.02 -41.47
C THR A 629 -21.39 14.06 -42.63
N GLY A 630 -20.27 13.33 -42.54
CA GLY A 630 -19.85 12.29 -43.48
C GLY A 630 -18.72 12.69 -44.42
N ASN A 631 -18.18 13.90 -44.33
CA ASN A 631 -17.02 14.35 -45.11
C ASN A 631 -15.77 13.60 -44.63
N THR A 632 -15.23 12.74 -45.50
CA THR A 632 -14.25 11.72 -45.12
C THR A 632 -12.83 12.12 -45.52
N LEU A 633 -11.87 11.96 -44.60
CA LEU A 633 -10.45 12.13 -44.86
C LEU A 633 -9.94 10.98 -45.74
N THR A 634 -9.57 11.31 -46.98
CA THR A 634 -9.21 10.34 -48.02
C THR A 634 -7.73 9.94 -48.01
N THR A 635 -6.90 10.61 -47.23
CA THR A 635 -5.48 10.30 -47.07
C THR A 635 -5.22 9.52 -45.78
N PRO A 636 -4.33 8.51 -45.77
CA PRO A 636 -3.95 7.85 -44.54
C PRO A 636 -3.16 8.80 -43.64
N ILE A 637 -3.26 8.61 -42.32
CA ILE A 637 -2.41 9.31 -41.36
C ILE A 637 -1.24 8.39 -41.01
N SER A 638 -0.01 8.86 -41.22
CA SER A 638 1.21 8.16 -40.85
C SER A 638 2.09 9.04 -39.98
N ILE A 639 2.42 8.56 -38.78
CA ILE A 639 3.20 9.29 -37.77
C ILE A 639 4.40 8.43 -37.40
N LYS A 640 5.61 8.91 -37.68
CA LYS A 640 6.85 8.30 -37.20
C LYS A 640 7.29 8.94 -35.91
N PHE A 641 7.78 8.16 -34.96
CA PHE A 641 8.38 8.71 -33.74
C PHE A 641 9.41 7.74 -33.16
N SER A 642 10.37 8.27 -32.41
CA SER A 642 11.32 7.48 -31.63
C SER A 642 11.01 7.56 -30.14
N THR A 643 11.04 6.41 -29.48
CA THR A 643 10.92 6.36 -28.02
C THR A 643 12.13 7.00 -27.34
N MET A 644 11.91 7.52 -26.15
CA MET A 644 12.93 8.15 -25.32
C MET A 644 14.10 7.21 -25.02
N SER A 645 15.24 7.81 -24.72
CA SER A 645 16.28 7.09 -23.99
C SER A 645 15.74 6.66 -22.64
N ARG A 646 16.19 5.49 -22.20
CA ARG A 646 15.83 5.00 -20.87
C ARG A 646 16.24 6.04 -19.81
N PRO A 647 15.34 6.39 -18.87
CA PRO A 647 15.66 7.35 -17.82
C PRO A 647 16.94 6.99 -17.07
N VAL A 648 17.74 8.01 -16.75
CA VAL A 648 18.96 7.84 -15.95
C VAL A 648 18.55 7.61 -14.50
N VAL A 649 19.07 6.54 -13.91
CA VAL A 649 18.88 6.21 -12.49
C VAL A 649 19.88 7.00 -11.65
N THR A 650 19.38 7.82 -10.72
CA THR A 650 20.21 8.51 -9.74
C THR A 650 20.95 7.50 -8.88
N LYS A 651 22.28 7.59 -8.85
CA LYS A 651 23.13 6.62 -8.15
C LYS A 651 22.90 6.69 -6.65
N LYS A 652 22.68 5.53 -6.02
CA LYS A 652 22.47 5.40 -4.57
C LYS A 652 22.84 3.99 -4.14
N VAL A 653 23.43 3.83 -2.96
CA VAL A 653 23.57 2.49 -2.35
C VAL A 653 22.23 2.02 -1.79
N PHE A 654 22.16 0.76 -1.36
CA PHE A 654 20.99 0.26 -0.64
C PHE A 654 20.75 1.04 0.66
N ASP A 655 19.49 1.18 1.03
CA ASP A 655 19.09 1.91 2.24
C ASP A 655 19.38 1.09 3.51
N PHE A 656 19.37 -0.24 3.40
CA PHE A 656 19.66 -1.14 4.52
C PHE A 656 20.25 -2.48 4.05
N VAL A 657 21.32 -2.94 4.70
CA VAL A 657 21.91 -4.27 4.52
C VAL A 657 21.74 -5.10 5.79
N VAL A 658 20.94 -6.16 5.71
CA VAL A 658 20.66 -7.04 6.85
C VAL A 658 21.93 -7.75 7.31
N GLY A 659 22.17 -7.75 8.63
CA GLY A 659 23.37 -8.26 9.28
C GLY A 659 24.51 -7.26 9.38
N LYS A 660 24.54 -6.21 8.53
CA LYS A 660 25.52 -5.12 8.60
C LYS A 660 24.97 -3.91 9.35
N ASP A 661 23.78 -3.45 8.96
CA ASP A 661 23.14 -2.26 9.52
C ASP A 661 22.16 -2.60 10.66
N GLY A 662 21.89 -3.89 10.86
CA GLY A 662 21.00 -4.44 11.88
C GLY A 662 20.24 -5.67 11.37
N ASP A 663 19.31 -6.16 12.17
CA ASP A 663 18.41 -7.25 11.79
C ASP A 663 17.22 -6.75 10.93
N PHE A 664 16.34 -7.67 10.52
CA PHE A 664 15.18 -7.32 9.71
C PHE A 664 14.18 -6.41 10.44
N LYS A 665 14.08 -6.50 11.78
CA LYS A 665 13.20 -5.63 12.56
C LYS A 665 13.70 -4.18 12.50
N ALA A 666 15.01 -3.98 12.63
CA ALA A 666 15.65 -2.67 12.43
C ALA A 666 15.43 -2.14 11.01
N ALA A 667 15.51 -3.00 10.00
CA ALA A 667 15.22 -2.64 8.61
C ALA A 667 13.79 -2.11 8.43
N LEU A 668 12.79 -2.79 9.02
CA LEU A 668 11.38 -2.34 8.97
C LEU A 668 11.16 -1.02 9.72
N THR A 669 11.84 -0.80 10.85
CA THR A 669 11.80 0.48 11.57
C THR A 669 12.36 1.61 10.70
N ALA A 670 13.51 1.40 10.06
CA ALA A 670 14.13 2.38 9.16
C ALA A 670 13.24 2.68 7.94
N ALA A 671 12.66 1.64 7.33
CA ALA A 671 11.73 1.79 6.22
C ALA A 671 10.46 2.57 6.61
N THR A 672 9.93 2.33 7.81
CA THR A 672 8.77 3.08 8.35
C THR A 672 9.10 4.56 8.53
N ALA A 673 10.28 4.89 9.04
CA ALA A 673 10.70 6.28 9.21
C ALA A 673 10.82 7.01 7.85
N ALA A 674 11.30 6.30 6.82
CA ALA A 674 11.48 6.84 5.48
C ALA A 674 10.18 6.92 4.65
N SER A 675 9.12 6.21 5.02
CA SER A 675 7.92 6.04 4.18
C SER A 675 7.18 7.35 3.88
N SER A 676 7.35 8.37 4.72
CA SER A 676 6.75 9.69 4.53
C SER A 676 7.26 10.45 3.31
N THR A 677 8.45 10.10 2.80
CA THR A 677 9.05 10.71 1.60
C THR A 677 8.39 10.23 0.30
N GLY A 678 7.74 9.07 0.33
CA GLY A 678 7.25 8.36 -0.85
C GLY A 678 8.35 7.65 -1.66
N GLU A 679 9.64 7.83 -1.33
CA GLU A 679 10.74 7.15 -2.00
C GLU A 679 10.75 5.65 -1.74
N ARG A 680 11.33 4.90 -2.68
CA ARG A 680 11.54 3.47 -2.52
C ARG A 680 12.66 3.17 -1.53
N PHE A 681 12.36 2.34 -0.53
CA PHE A 681 13.33 1.85 0.46
C PHE A 681 13.83 0.45 0.09
N ARG A 682 15.14 0.25 -0.01
CA ARG A 682 15.75 -1.00 -0.52
C ARG A 682 16.50 -1.73 0.58
N ILE A 683 16.06 -2.95 0.86
CA ILE A 683 16.64 -3.86 1.86
C ILE A 683 17.36 -4.97 1.11
N PHE A 684 18.66 -5.13 1.39
CA PHE A 684 19.47 -6.21 0.86
C PHE A 684 19.69 -7.31 1.90
N PHE A 685 19.54 -8.57 1.49
CA PHE A 685 19.80 -9.76 2.28
C PHE A 685 20.99 -10.51 1.65
N PRO A 686 22.17 -10.49 2.30
CA PRO A 686 23.24 -11.44 1.98
C PRO A 686 22.77 -12.90 2.08
N ASP A 687 23.51 -13.84 1.49
CA ASP A 687 23.19 -15.27 1.62
C ASP A 687 23.09 -15.67 3.11
N GLY A 688 21.98 -16.33 3.51
CA GLY A 688 21.71 -16.69 4.89
C GLY A 688 20.26 -17.11 5.15
N GLU A 689 20.03 -17.76 6.31
CA GLU A 689 18.68 -18.05 6.81
C GLU A 689 18.26 -17.01 7.86
N TYR A 690 17.02 -16.53 7.74
CA TYR A 690 16.46 -15.47 8.58
C TYR A 690 15.13 -15.92 9.19
N ASP A 691 15.10 -16.10 10.51
CA ASP A 691 13.88 -16.45 11.27
C ASP A 691 13.02 -15.21 11.51
N LEU A 692 12.15 -14.90 10.56
CA LEU A 692 11.19 -13.80 10.69
C LEU A 692 10.12 -14.11 11.72
N GLY A 693 9.75 -15.38 11.85
CA GLY A 693 8.73 -15.84 12.79
C GLY A 693 9.03 -15.43 14.22
N THR A 694 10.24 -15.71 14.68
CA THR A 694 10.70 -15.33 16.03
C THR A 694 10.99 -13.82 16.13
N LEU A 695 11.51 -13.21 15.07
CA LEU A 695 12.00 -11.83 15.12
C LEU A 695 10.88 -10.77 15.03
N THR A 696 9.91 -11.00 14.14
CA THR A 696 8.85 -10.04 13.78
C THR A 696 7.45 -10.62 13.81
N GLY A 697 7.30 -11.92 14.05
CA GLY A 697 6.02 -12.60 14.04
C GLY A 697 5.17 -12.34 15.28
N ASP A 698 3.86 -12.55 15.14
CA ASP A 698 2.92 -12.61 16.27
C ASP A 698 3.08 -13.92 17.09
N ASN A 699 2.14 -14.21 17.98
CA ASN A 699 2.18 -15.42 18.81
C ASN A 699 2.18 -16.73 17.99
N ASN A 700 1.70 -16.71 16.75
CA ASN A 700 1.78 -17.86 15.83
C ASN A 700 2.88 -17.66 14.78
N GLN A 701 3.82 -16.76 15.02
CA GLN A 701 4.95 -16.45 14.15
C GLN A 701 4.56 -15.89 12.76
N LYS A 702 3.42 -15.23 12.65
CA LYS A 702 3.02 -14.54 11.42
C LYS A 702 3.62 -13.14 11.38
N THR A 703 4.48 -12.85 10.41
CA THR A 703 5.03 -11.50 10.21
C THR A 703 4.10 -10.65 9.37
N VAL A 704 3.68 -9.48 9.85
CA VAL A 704 2.77 -8.56 9.16
C VAL A 704 3.49 -7.29 8.75
N ILE A 705 3.38 -6.91 7.48
CA ILE A 705 4.03 -5.73 6.91
C ILE A 705 2.98 -4.88 6.16
N SER A 706 2.96 -3.58 6.47
CA SER A 706 2.00 -2.62 5.89
C SER A 706 2.67 -1.49 5.09
N LEU A 707 3.99 -1.56 4.91
CA LEU A 707 4.77 -0.49 4.29
C LEU A 707 4.66 -0.54 2.76
N PRO A 708 4.34 0.58 2.09
CA PRO A 708 4.40 0.66 0.63
C PRO A 708 5.83 0.95 0.14
N ASN A 709 6.07 0.75 -1.17
CA ASN A 709 7.30 1.15 -1.86
C ASN A 709 8.60 0.53 -1.28
N VAL A 710 8.55 -0.69 -0.72
CA VAL A 710 9.76 -1.38 -0.24
C VAL A 710 10.25 -2.40 -1.26
N SER A 711 11.57 -2.50 -1.42
CA SER A 711 12.23 -3.59 -2.16
C SER A 711 12.96 -4.54 -1.21
N TYR A 712 12.74 -5.84 -1.38
CA TYR A 712 13.42 -6.92 -0.66
C TYR A 712 14.28 -7.69 -1.66
N ILE A 713 15.60 -7.54 -1.57
CA ILE A 713 16.53 -8.10 -2.56
C ILE A 713 17.45 -9.08 -1.86
N GLY A 714 17.40 -10.35 -2.26
CA GLY A 714 18.36 -11.34 -1.83
C GLY A 714 19.62 -11.35 -2.70
N GLN A 715 20.71 -11.83 -2.13
CA GLN A 715 21.90 -12.19 -2.89
C GLN A 715 21.62 -13.35 -3.85
N SER A 716 20.88 -14.37 -3.41
CA SER A 716 20.48 -15.50 -4.26
C SER A 716 19.20 -16.15 -3.74
N ALA A 717 18.33 -16.57 -4.66
CA ALA A 717 17.06 -17.21 -4.30
C ALA A 717 17.28 -18.49 -3.51
N GLU A 718 18.35 -19.24 -3.81
CA GLU A 718 18.63 -20.54 -3.24
C GLU A 718 19.16 -20.47 -1.80
N LYS A 719 19.81 -19.36 -1.41
CA LYS A 719 20.51 -19.25 -0.13
C LYS A 719 19.97 -18.16 0.78
N VAL A 720 19.15 -17.23 0.27
CA VAL A 720 18.43 -16.27 1.10
C VAL A 720 17.07 -16.88 1.46
N VAL A 721 16.96 -17.43 2.66
CA VAL A 721 15.75 -18.10 3.14
C VAL A 721 15.15 -17.32 4.29
N LEU A 722 14.00 -16.68 4.05
CA LEU A 722 13.20 -16.05 5.09
C LEU A 722 12.15 -17.06 5.56
N PHE A 723 12.11 -17.36 6.86
CA PHE A 723 11.24 -18.41 7.36
C PHE A 723 10.50 -18.06 8.64
N ASN A 724 9.44 -18.81 8.91
CA ASN A 724 8.77 -18.92 10.20
C ASN A 724 8.46 -20.39 10.50
N LYS A 725 8.03 -20.68 11.74
CA LYS A 725 7.60 -22.01 12.18
C LYS A 725 6.32 -21.90 13.03
N PRO A 726 5.15 -21.69 12.39
CA PRO A 726 3.89 -21.55 13.11
C PRO A 726 3.53 -22.85 13.84
N ALA A 727 2.91 -22.72 15.01
CA ALA A 727 2.47 -23.86 15.83
C ALA A 727 1.03 -24.30 15.49
N SER A 728 0.21 -23.39 14.99
CA SER A 728 -1.20 -23.63 14.64
C SER A 728 -1.44 -23.38 13.15
N GLU A 729 -2.15 -24.29 12.48
CA GLU A 729 -2.46 -24.21 11.05
C GLU A 729 -3.59 -23.21 10.73
N GLY A 730 -3.58 -22.65 9.52
CA GLY A 730 -4.64 -21.79 9.04
C GLY A 730 -4.19 -20.71 8.06
N ILE A 731 -4.99 -20.53 7.01
CA ILE A 731 -4.75 -19.59 5.90
C ILE A 731 -4.56 -18.12 6.36
N GLY A 732 -5.24 -17.72 7.45
CA GLY A 732 -5.18 -16.36 7.98
C GLY A 732 -4.11 -16.12 9.04
N VAL A 733 -3.44 -17.17 9.54
CA VAL A 733 -2.62 -17.09 10.77
C VAL A 733 -1.21 -17.65 10.64
N THR A 734 -0.84 -18.21 9.49
CA THR A 734 0.46 -18.93 9.32
C THR A 734 1.47 -18.24 8.43
N ALA A 735 1.08 -17.17 7.72
CA ALA A 735 1.92 -16.54 6.69
C ALA A 735 3.34 -16.21 7.20
N THR A 736 4.38 -16.72 6.51
CA THR A 736 5.77 -16.28 6.75
C THR A 736 5.89 -14.77 6.59
N VAL A 737 5.28 -14.24 5.52
CA VAL A 737 5.06 -12.81 5.33
C VAL A 737 3.62 -12.55 4.93
N ASN A 738 2.97 -11.61 5.63
CA ASN A 738 1.66 -11.06 5.29
C ASN A 738 1.79 -9.58 4.93
N PHE A 739 1.65 -9.27 3.64
CA PHE A 739 1.50 -7.91 3.16
C PHE A 739 0.04 -7.48 3.27
N THR A 740 -0.23 -6.42 4.03
CA THR A 740 -1.59 -5.87 4.17
C THR A 740 -2.00 -5.09 2.93
N SER A 741 -3.26 -4.66 2.85
CA SER A 741 -3.75 -3.83 1.74
C SER A 741 -3.08 -2.47 1.62
N SER A 742 -2.35 -2.02 2.65
CA SER A 742 -1.52 -0.81 2.60
C SER A 742 -0.15 -1.05 1.97
N ALA A 743 0.33 -2.30 1.92
CA ALA A 743 1.63 -2.66 1.38
C ALA A 743 1.56 -2.77 -0.16
N LYS A 744 1.70 -1.62 -0.82
CA LYS A 744 1.55 -1.46 -2.27
C LYS A 744 2.89 -1.16 -2.95
N ASN A 745 2.99 -1.50 -4.24
CA ASN A 745 4.18 -1.28 -5.08
C ASN A 745 5.45 -1.95 -4.52
N LEU A 746 5.33 -3.14 -3.95
CA LEU A 746 6.48 -3.88 -3.44
C LEU A 746 7.26 -4.54 -4.59
N TYR A 747 8.55 -4.74 -4.36
CA TYR A 747 9.41 -5.52 -5.24
C TYR A 747 10.21 -6.53 -4.42
N MET A 748 10.14 -7.81 -4.79
CA MET A 748 10.93 -8.86 -4.17
C MET A 748 11.70 -9.61 -5.24
N GLN A 749 13.00 -9.82 -5.03
CA GLN A 749 13.83 -10.58 -5.95
C GLN A 749 14.85 -11.45 -5.24
N ASP A 750 15.11 -12.63 -5.81
CA ASP A 750 16.18 -13.55 -5.41
C ASP A 750 16.05 -13.99 -3.94
N ILE A 751 14.83 -14.33 -3.50
CA ILE A 751 14.51 -14.73 -2.11
C ILE A 751 13.67 -16.00 -2.10
N THR A 752 13.92 -16.87 -1.12
CA THR A 752 13.00 -17.96 -0.74
C THR A 752 12.19 -17.56 0.50
N LEU A 753 10.86 -17.64 0.42
CA LEU A 753 9.96 -17.62 1.57
C LEU A 753 9.57 -19.05 1.94
N LEU A 754 9.90 -19.47 3.15
CA LEU A 754 9.69 -20.83 3.63
C LEU A 754 8.84 -20.87 4.89
N ASN A 755 7.69 -21.54 4.82
CA ASN A 755 6.93 -21.87 6.02
C ASN A 755 7.36 -23.25 6.54
N LYS A 756 8.07 -23.28 7.68
CA LYS A 756 8.63 -24.51 8.29
C LYS A 756 7.63 -25.23 9.22
N MET A 757 6.32 -25.00 9.10
CA MET A 757 5.32 -25.78 9.83
C MET A 757 5.51 -27.28 9.57
N ASP A 758 5.51 -28.07 10.64
CA ASP A 758 5.56 -29.53 10.53
C ASP A 758 4.18 -30.07 10.11
N TYR A 759 4.08 -30.45 8.84
CA TYR A 759 2.85 -30.92 8.22
C TYR A 759 2.80 -32.45 8.06
N ARG A 760 3.88 -33.17 8.45
CA ARG A 760 3.99 -34.63 8.29
C ARG A 760 3.83 -35.39 9.61
N THR A 761 3.71 -34.71 10.75
CA THR A 761 3.51 -35.33 12.07
C THR A 761 2.09 -35.09 12.63
N GLY A 762 1.47 -36.13 13.17
CA GLY A 762 0.18 -36.05 13.88
C GLY A 762 -1.07 -35.85 12.99
N THR A 763 -2.05 -35.09 13.49
CA THR A 763 -3.32 -34.75 12.79
C THR A 763 -3.20 -33.55 11.83
N LEU A 764 -2.00 -32.99 11.64
CA LEU A 764 -1.76 -31.73 10.93
C LEU A 764 -1.61 -31.94 9.41
N LEU A 765 -2.71 -32.28 8.74
CA LEU A 765 -2.89 -31.91 7.33
C LEU A 765 -3.17 -30.39 7.29
N GLY A 766 -2.11 -29.58 7.36
CA GLY A 766 -2.22 -28.16 7.74
C GLY A 766 -2.07 -27.18 6.58
N ARG A 767 -2.91 -26.15 6.57
CA ARG A 767 -2.81 -24.92 5.79
C ARG A 767 -1.67 -24.07 6.35
N ALA A 768 -0.64 -23.87 5.55
CA ALA A 768 0.59 -23.20 5.92
C ALA A 768 0.98 -22.22 4.80
N VAL A 769 0.77 -20.93 5.05
CA VAL A 769 0.99 -19.90 4.03
C VAL A 769 2.45 -19.46 4.08
N ALA A 770 3.15 -19.45 2.95
CA ALA A 770 4.46 -18.80 2.84
C ALA A 770 4.25 -17.29 2.61
N LEU A 771 3.38 -16.93 1.67
CA LEU A 771 3.08 -15.55 1.33
C LEU A 771 1.57 -15.29 1.35
N GLN A 772 1.14 -14.38 2.21
CA GLN A 772 -0.18 -13.75 2.13
C GLN A 772 0.01 -12.34 1.57
N ASP A 773 -0.52 -12.05 0.39
CA ASP A 773 -0.40 -10.73 -0.22
C ASP A 773 -1.76 -10.10 -0.48
N GLN A 774 -2.12 -9.13 0.37
CA GLN A 774 -3.34 -8.33 0.26
C GLN A 774 -3.10 -6.98 -0.41
N GLY A 775 -1.87 -6.73 -0.88
CA GLY A 775 -1.45 -5.49 -1.50
C GLY A 775 -1.91 -5.35 -2.95
N ASN A 776 -1.35 -4.35 -3.63
CA ASN A 776 -1.61 -4.09 -5.04
C ASN A 776 -0.32 -3.60 -5.72
N LYS A 777 -0.11 -4.03 -6.96
CA LYS A 777 1.09 -3.77 -7.76
C LYS A 777 2.39 -4.33 -7.16
N ASN A 778 2.30 -5.46 -6.46
CA ASN A 778 3.47 -6.13 -5.91
C ASN A 778 4.08 -7.07 -6.96
N ILE A 779 5.41 -7.11 -6.98
CA ILE A 779 6.22 -7.82 -7.98
C ILE A 779 7.15 -8.80 -7.29
N TYR A 780 7.19 -10.02 -7.81
CA TYR A 780 8.03 -11.12 -7.34
C TYR A 780 8.85 -11.69 -8.51
N LYS A 781 10.15 -11.37 -8.56
CA LYS A 781 11.05 -11.84 -9.64
C LYS A 781 12.02 -12.88 -9.09
N ASN A 782 12.02 -14.09 -9.62
CA ASN A 782 12.87 -15.18 -9.12
C ASN A 782 12.73 -15.39 -7.59
N VAL A 783 11.47 -15.49 -7.14
CA VAL A 783 11.12 -15.72 -5.74
C VAL A 783 10.58 -17.14 -5.60
N ASN A 784 11.04 -17.85 -4.59
CA ASN A 784 10.57 -19.20 -4.29
C ASN A 784 9.62 -19.18 -3.09
N LEU A 785 8.42 -19.72 -3.25
CA LEU A 785 7.45 -19.89 -2.19
C LEU A 785 7.36 -21.36 -1.83
N LEU A 786 7.84 -21.71 -0.63
CA LEU A 786 7.95 -23.10 -0.18
C LEU A 786 7.01 -23.35 0.99
N SER A 787 5.94 -24.10 0.74
CA SER A 787 5.08 -24.66 1.77
C SER A 787 4.28 -25.86 1.25
N ASN A 788 3.08 -26.10 1.80
CA ASN A 788 2.23 -27.24 1.48
C ASN A 788 0.86 -26.79 1.00
N GLN A 789 -0.15 -26.84 1.87
CA GLN A 789 -1.49 -26.41 1.53
C GLN A 789 -1.61 -24.89 1.75
N ASP A 790 -2.24 -24.19 0.81
CA ASP A 790 -2.43 -22.73 0.81
C ASP A 790 -1.11 -21.92 0.77
N THR A 791 -0.04 -22.42 0.13
CA THR A 791 1.29 -21.77 0.08
C THR A 791 1.25 -20.27 -0.24
N TYR A 792 0.46 -19.87 -1.23
CA TYR A 792 0.27 -18.49 -1.63
C TYR A 792 -1.20 -18.08 -1.54
N TYR A 793 -1.46 -17.02 -0.77
CA TYR A 793 -2.79 -16.46 -0.57
C TYR A 793 -2.87 -15.00 -1.01
N SER A 794 -3.55 -14.74 -2.14
CA SER A 794 -3.75 -13.39 -2.67
C SER A 794 -5.03 -12.71 -2.13
N GLY A 795 -4.99 -11.39 -2.00
CA GLY A 795 -6.15 -10.51 -1.76
C GLY A 795 -6.93 -10.24 -3.04
N ASP A 796 -7.29 -8.99 -3.31
CA ASP A 796 -8.03 -8.54 -4.49
C ASP A 796 -7.21 -7.65 -5.45
N GLY A 797 -5.91 -7.48 -5.18
CA GLY A 797 -5.02 -6.62 -5.97
C GLY A 797 -4.48 -7.24 -7.25
N ARG A 798 -3.77 -6.41 -8.03
CA ARG A 798 -3.03 -6.79 -9.25
C ARG A 798 -1.60 -7.16 -8.90
N LEU A 799 -1.19 -8.39 -9.16
CA LEU A 799 0.09 -8.94 -8.67
C LEU A 799 0.85 -9.63 -9.81
N TYR A 800 2.18 -9.57 -9.78
CA TYR A 800 3.02 -10.11 -10.86
C TYR A 800 4.14 -11.00 -10.34
N PHE A 801 4.24 -12.20 -10.90
CA PHE A 801 5.34 -13.14 -10.69
C PHE A 801 6.09 -13.37 -12.00
N GLU A 802 7.42 -13.34 -11.94
CA GLU A 802 8.30 -13.61 -13.08
C GLU A 802 9.45 -14.54 -12.68
N GLY A 803 9.45 -15.76 -13.21
CA GLY A 803 10.41 -16.80 -12.79
C GLY A 803 10.20 -17.28 -11.35
N GLY A 804 11.20 -17.98 -10.80
CA GLY A 804 11.12 -18.58 -9.46
C GLY A 804 10.20 -19.80 -9.41
N SER A 805 9.81 -20.21 -8.20
CA SER A 805 8.95 -21.38 -8.00
C SER A 805 7.89 -21.21 -6.91
N ILE A 806 6.78 -21.93 -7.04
CA ILE A 806 5.75 -22.05 -6.01
C ILE A 806 5.52 -23.54 -5.78
N HIS A 807 5.84 -23.98 -4.57
CA HIS A 807 5.74 -25.37 -4.14
C HIS A 807 4.51 -25.56 -3.26
N GLY A 808 3.77 -26.65 -3.46
CA GLY A 808 2.70 -26.97 -2.56
C GLY A 808 1.91 -28.22 -2.92
N THR A 809 0.81 -28.41 -2.21
CA THR A 809 -0.02 -29.61 -2.31
C THR A 809 -1.46 -29.30 -2.74
N VAL A 810 -2.31 -28.95 -1.78
CA VAL A 810 -3.73 -28.62 -2.01
C VAL A 810 -3.89 -27.11 -2.00
N ASP A 811 -4.60 -26.59 -3.00
CA ASP A 811 -5.00 -25.19 -3.14
C ASP A 811 -3.83 -24.21 -2.91
N PHE A 812 -2.63 -24.61 -3.31
CA PHE A 812 -1.42 -23.90 -2.89
C PHE A 812 -1.28 -22.52 -3.54
N ILE A 813 -2.15 -22.18 -4.50
CA ILE A 813 -2.41 -20.82 -4.98
C ILE A 813 -3.90 -20.52 -4.81
N CYS A 814 -4.26 -19.70 -3.82
CA CYS A 814 -5.66 -19.39 -3.48
C CYS A 814 -5.87 -17.89 -3.25
N GLY A 815 -7.11 -17.40 -3.35
CA GLY A 815 -7.41 -15.96 -3.18
C GLY A 815 -8.07 -15.29 -4.39
N GLY A 816 -8.24 -13.96 -4.34
CA GLY A 816 -9.15 -13.21 -5.20
C GLY A 816 -8.51 -12.33 -6.28
N GLY A 817 -7.18 -12.21 -6.32
CA GLY A 817 -6.50 -11.18 -7.09
C GLY A 817 -6.44 -11.45 -8.59
N ASP A 818 -6.15 -10.41 -9.34
CA ASP A 818 -5.73 -10.51 -10.74
C ASP A 818 -4.21 -10.73 -10.75
N VAL A 819 -3.79 -11.99 -10.87
CA VAL A 819 -2.38 -12.38 -10.72
C VAL A 819 -1.86 -12.98 -12.01
N PHE A 820 -0.77 -12.41 -12.51
CA PHE A 820 -0.10 -12.91 -13.71
C PHE A 820 1.21 -13.60 -13.32
N PHE A 821 1.29 -14.89 -13.58
CA PHE A 821 2.46 -15.73 -13.38
C PHE A 821 3.15 -15.93 -14.74
N ASN A 822 4.31 -15.32 -14.92
CA ASN A 822 5.11 -15.42 -16.13
C ASN A 822 6.32 -16.34 -15.90
N GLU A 823 6.39 -17.46 -16.62
CA GLU A 823 7.52 -18.39 -16.59
C GLU A 823 7.84 -18.94 -15.19
N VAL A 824 6.82 -19.13 -14.35
CA VAL A 824 6.96 -19.65 -12.98
C VAL A 824 6.96 -21.18 -12.97
N LEU A 825 7.79 -21.80 -12.14
CA LEU A 825 7.70 -23.22 -11.83
C LEU A 825 6.64 -23.49 -10.76
N LEU A 826 5.62 -24.27 -11.10
CA LEU A 826 4.60 -24.77 -10.18
C LEU A 826 4.98 -26.20 -9.79
N TYR A 827 5.44 -26.39 -8.56
CA TYR A 827 5.99 -27.68 -8.10
C TYR A 827 5.03 -28.40 -7.16
N LEU A 828 4.56 -29.57 -7.59
CA LEU A 828 3.63 -30.41 -6.85
C LEU A 828 4.40 -31.29 -5.85
N GLU A 829 4.27 -30.95 -4.56
CA GLU A 829 4.87 -31.68 -3.45
C GLU A 829 4.24 -33.08 -3.28
N GLU A 830 4.91 -33.94 -2.52
CA GLU A 830 4.59 -35.37 -2.39
C GLU A 830 3.27 -35.64 -1.61
N ARG A 831 2.11 -35.51 -2.28
CA ARG A 831 0.78 -35.82 -1.74
C ARG A 831 -0.19 -36.19 -2.87
N ALA A 832 -0.89 -37.32 -2.73
CA ALA A 832 -1.94 -37.68 -3.70
C ALA A 832 -3.12 -36.68 -3.67
N GLY A 833 -3.71 -36.39 -4.84
CA GLY A 833 -4.90 -35.54 -4.94
C GLY A 833 -4.62 -34.04 -4.82
N ASN A 834 -3.41 -33.61 -5.20
CA ASN A 834 -3.03 -32.20 -5.23
C ASN A 834 -3.98 -31.34 -6.10
N CYS A 835 -4.07 -30.06 -5.77
CA CYS A 835 -4.85 -29.08 -6.51
C CYS A 835 -4.05 -27.79 -6.56
N ILE A 836 -3.74 -27.28 -7.76
CA ILE A 836 -2.87 -26.10 -7.89
C ILE A 836 -3.61 -24.85 -7.40
N THR A 837 -4.80 -24.58 -7.95
CA THR A 837 -5.48 -23.30 -7.71
C THR A 837 -6.83 -23.45 -7.00
N ALA A 838 -7.11 -22.53 -6.09
CA ALA A 838 -8.43 -22.30 -5.52
C ALA A 838 -8.83 -20.82 -5.65
N PRO A 839 -9.18 -20.36 -6.87
CA PRO A 839 -9.49 -18.97 -7.10
C PRO A 839 -10.81 -18.56 -6.44
N ALA A 840 -10.79 -17.36 -5.87
CA ALA A 840 -11.90 -16.62 -5.27
C ALA A 840 -12.06 -15.25 -5.95
N THR A 841 -11.88 -15.22 -7.28
CA THR A 841 -11.64 -14.02 -8.07
C THR A 841 -12.69 -12.94 -7.83
N SER A 842 -12.23 -11.76 -7.42
CA SER A 842 -13.02 -10.52 -7.31
C SER A 842 -12.80 -9.58 -8.49
N GLY A 843 -11.67 -9.72 -9.19
CA GLY A 843 -11.30 -8.92 -10.36
C GLY A 843 -11.81 -9.44 -11.71
N ASP A 844 -11.30 -8.83 -12.78
CA ASP A 844 -11.75 -9.10 -14.13
C ASP A 844 -11.11 -10.38 -14.71
N TRP A 845 -9.91 -10.75 -14.25
CA TRP A 845 -9.06 -11.73 -14.92
C TRP A 845 -8.75 -12.99 -14.08
N GLY A 846 -8.61 -12.86 -12.77
CA GLY A 846 -8.18 -13.93 -11.87
C GLY A 846 -6.73 -14.37 -12.11
N TYR A 847 -6.48 -15.68 -12.11
CA TYR A 847 -5.13 -16.21 -12.25
C TYR A 847 -4.79 -16.53 -13.71
N VAL A 848 -3.69 -15.97 -14.19
CA VAL A 848 -3.17 -16.19 -15.55
C VAL A 848 -1.76 -16.75 -15.45
N PHE A 849 -1.56 -17.96 -15.96
CA PHE A 849 -0.26 -18.63 -16.03
C PHE A 849 0.22 -18.62 -17.47
N SER A 850 1.31 -17.92 -17.77
CA SER A 850 1.86 -17.76 -19.12
C SER A 850 3.27 -18.31 -19.20
N GLY A 851 3.49 -19.32 -20.04
CA GLY A 851 4.81 -19.95 -20.21
C GLY A 851 5.31 -20.68 -18.96
N CYS A 852 4.44 -20.95 -17.99
CA CYS A 852 4.80 -21.63 -16.75
C CYS A 852 5.16 -23.10 -17.00
N THR A 853 5.85 -23.70 -16.02
CA THR A 853 6.12 -25.15 -16.00
C THR A 853 5.42 -25.78 -14.80
N ILE A 854 4.74 -26.91 -15.00
CA ILE A 854 4.23 -27.76 -13.93
C ILE A 854 5.12 -29.00 -13.82
N ASP A 855 5.70 -29.21 -12.65
CA ASP A 855 6.55 -30.36 -12.32
C ASP A 855 6.20 -30.88 -10.93
N GLY A 856 6.77 -32.01 -10.51
CA GLY A 856 6.60 -32.48 -9.14
C GLY A 856 6.88 -33.96 -8.96
N PHE A 857 6.53 -34.45 -7.77
CA PHE A 857 6.76 -35.85 -7.41
C PHE A 857 5.99 -36.83 -8.33
N PRO A 858 6.55 -38.01 -8.64
CA PRO A 858 5.92 -38.98 -9.54
C PRO A 858 4.49 -39.40 -9.16
N ILE A 859 4.15 -39.41 -7.86
CA ILE A 859 2.79 -39.71 -7.36
C ILE A 859 1.71 -38.77 -7.92
N ASN A 860 2.12 -37.58 -8.37
CA ASN A 860 1.23 -36.57 -8.90
C ASN A 860 0.90 -36.76 -10.38
N ASN A 861 1.65 -37.61 -11.10
CA ASN A 861 1.38 -37.81 -12.52
C ASN A 861 0.01 -38.46 -12.71
N SER A 862 -0.86 -37.79 -13.46
CA SER A 862 -2.30 -38.10 -13.59
C SER A 862 -3.06 -38.11 -12.25
N GLY A 863 -2.55 -37.43 -11.23
CA GLY A 863 -3.05 -37.48 -9.85
C GLY A 863 -3.41 -36.12 -9.23
N TYR A 864 -3.26 -35.01 -9.97
CA TYR A 864 -3.58 -33.66 -9.50
C TYR A 864 -4.60 -32.94 -10.38
N ARG A 865 -5.13 -31.82 -9.88
CA ARG A 865 -6.07 -30.95 -10.59
C ARG A 865 -5.50 -29.53 -10.78
N LEU A 866 -5.82 -28.91 -11.92
CA LEU A 866 -5.39 -27.54 -12.26
C LEU A 866 -6.02 -26.48 -11.35
N GLY A 867 -7.22 -26.75 -10.85
CA GLY A 867 -7.89 -25.89 -9.90
C GLY A 867 -9.30 -26.34 -9.54
N ARG A 868 -9.88 -25.71 -8.51
CA ARG A 868 -11.28 -25.86 -8.10
C ARG A 868 -11.86 -24.53 -7.60
N PRO A 869 -13.13 -24.23 -7.88
CA PRO A 869 -13.70 -22.90 -7.65
C PRO A 869 -14.02 -22.67 -6.17
N TRP A 870 -13.41 -21.66 -5.55
CA TRP A 870 -13.55 -21.38 -4.13
C TRP A 870 -14.70 -20.42 -3.80
N GLN A 871 -14.66 -19.17 -4.25
CA GLN A 871 -15.65 -18.12 -3.92
C GLN A 871 -15.79 -17.11 -5.07
N ASN A 872 -16.75 -16.18 -4.98
CA ASN A 872 -16.97 -15.10 -5.95
C ASN A 872 -17.19 -15.62 -7.38
N ALA A 873 -16.38 -15.17 -8.35
CA ALA A 873 -16.46 -15.58 -9.75
C ALA A 873 -15.12 -16.23 -10.20
N PRO A 874 -14.80 -17.47 -9.77
CA PRO A 874 -13.47 -18.06 -9.92
C PRO A 874 -12.99 -18.10 -11.37
N LYS A 875 -11.78 -17.56 -11.61
CA LYS A 875 -11.11 -17.55 -12.92
C LYS A 875 -9.68 -18.08 -12.82
N ALA A 876 -9.31 -19.02 -13.69
CA ALA A 876 -7.94 -19.48 -13.87
C ALA A 876 -7.68 -19.89 -15.33
N VAL A 877 -6.56 -19.42 -15.91
CA VAL A 877 -6.19 -19.66 -17.30
C VAL A 877 -4.72 -20.06 -17.41
N TYR A 878 -4.44 -21.14 -18.15
CA TYR A 878 -3.08 -21.61 -18.45
C TYR A 878 -2.77 -21.43 -19.94
N LEU A 879 -1.70 -20.70 -20.26
CA LEU A 879 -1.30 -20.32 -21.61
C LEU A 879 0.12 -20.82 -21.88
N ASN A 880 0.29 -21.62 -22.93
CA ASN A 880 1.59 -22.14 -23.37
C ASN A 880 2.37 -22.83 -22.23
N THR A 881 1.66 -23.52 -21.33
CA THR A 881 2.23 -24.14 -20.12
C THR A 881 2.88 -25.49 -20.45
N THR A 882 4.08 -25.73 -19.93
CA THR A 882 4.75 -27.04 -20.02
C THR A 882 4.39 -27.92 -18.82
N MET A 883 3.71 -29.05 -19.05
CA MET A 883 3.28 -30.00 -18.03
C MET A 883 4.19 -31.24 -18.04
N LYS A 884 5.18 -31.28 -17.14
CA LYS A 884 6.08 -32.45 -17.01
C LYS A 884 5.41 -33.63 -16.32
N VAL A 885 4.52 -33.34 -15.36
CA VAL A 885 3.51 -34.26 -14.85
C VAL A 885 2.15 -33.83 -15.36
N LEU A 886 1.33 -34.78 -15.81
CA LEU A 886 0.01 -34.47 -16.36
C LEU A 886 -1.06 -34.42 -15.26
N PRO A 887 -2.09 -33.57 -15.37
CA PRO A 887 -3.22 -33.61 -14.44
C PRO A 887 -4.07 -34.86 -14.70
N VAL A 888 -5.07 -35.10 -13.85
CA VAL A 888 -6.19 -36.00 -14.19
C VAL A 888 -6.79 -35.59 -15.55
N SER A 889 -7.37 -36.53 -16.29
CA SER A 889 -7.93 -36.29 -17.63
C SER A 889 -8.92 -35.11 -17.67
N GLU A 890 -9.76 -35.01 -16.65
CA GLU A 890 -10.76 -33.97 -16.46
C GLU A 890 -10.14 -32.58 -16.22
N GLY A 891 -8.87 -32.53 -15.81
CA GLY A 891 -8.09 -31.34 -15.50
C GLY A 891 -8.55 -30.60 -14.24
N TRP A 892 -9.82 -30.21 -14.20
CA TRP A 892 -10.41 -29.33 -13.19
C TRP A 892 -11.22 -30.09 -12.15
N GLY A 893 -11.24 -29.58 -10.91
CA GLY A 893 -11.93 -30.15 -9.76
C GLY A 893 -13.42 -29.85 -9.69
N ASP A 894 -14.10 -30.65 -8.87
CA ASP A 894 -15.48 -30.37 -8.50
C ASP A 894 -15.58 -29.04 -7.74
N PRO A 895 -16.72 -28.33 -7.85
CA PRO A 895 -16.94 -27.10 -7.12
C PRO A 895 -16.75 -27.19 -5.61
N MET A 896 -15.97 -26.27 -5.02
CA MET A 896 -15.85 -26.19 -3.57
C MET A 896 -17.07 -25.48 -2.97
N ASN A 897 -17.25 -24.18 -3.23
CA ASN A 897 -18.43 -23.43 -2.76
C ASN A 897 -19.26 -22.78 -3.87
N VAL A 898 -18.68 -22.49 -5.03
CA VAL A 898 -19.39 -21.83 -6.16
C VAL A 898 -19.03 -22.49 -7.48
N VAL A 899 -19.81 -22.27 -8.52
CA VAL A 899 -19.44 -22.65 -9.89
C VAL A 899 -18.36 -21.70 -10.45
N PRO A 900 -17.45 -22.16 -11.34
CA PRO A 900 -16.43 -21.29 -11.93
C PRO A 900 -17.01 -20.33 -12.96
N ALA A 901 -16.36 -19.19 -13.15
CA ALA A 901 -16.66 -18.26 -14.24
C ALA A 901 -15.80 -18.54 -15.49
N VAL A 902 -14.50 -18.79 -15.31
CA VAL A 902 -13.57 -19.14 -16.39
C VAL A 902 -12.55 -20.15 -15.90
N PHE A 903 -12.54 -21.36 -16.45
CA PHE A 903 -11.43 -22.31 -16.32
C PHE A 903 -11.03 -22.76 -17.71
N ALA A 904 -9.84 -22.38 -18.16
CA ALA A 904 -9.44 -22.62 -19.54
C ALA A 904 -7.93 -22.81 -19.73
N GLU A 905 -7.58 -23.41 -20.86
CA GLU A 905 -6.21 -23.63 -21.29
C GLU A 905 -6.02 -23.21 -22.76
N TYR A 906 -4.78 -22.88 -23.13
CA TYR A 906 -4.36 -22.63 -24.50
C TYR A 906 -2.95 -23.18 -24.74
N LYS A 907 -2.82 -24.09 -25.71
CA LYS A 907 -1.53 -24.64 -26.20
C LYS A 907 -0.58 -25.15 -25.09
N SER A 908 -1.11 -25.77 -24.04
CA SER A 908 -0.29 -26.52 -23.07
C SER A 908 0.43 -27.67 -23.78
N VAL A 909 1.70 -27.92 -23.42
CA VAL A 909 2.52 -29.02 -23.95
C VAL A 909 3.00 -29.93 -22.82
N ASN A 910 3.30 -31.20 -23.12
CA ASN A 910 3.87 -32.14 -22.16
C ASN A 910 5.41 -32.06 -22.10
N ALA A 911 6.04 -32.91 -21.27
CA ALA A 911 7.51 -33.01 -21.15
C ALA A 911 8.28 -33.18 -22.48
N ASN A 912 7.61 -33.72 -23.51
CA ASN A 912 8.19 -33.97 -24.84
C ASN A 912 7.82 -32.88 -25.86
N ALA A 913 7.31 -31.72 -25.40
CA ALA A 913 6.83 -30.61 -26.22
C ALA A 913 5.64 -30.95 -27.15
N ALA A 914 4.93 -32.05 -26.91
CA ALA A 914 3.71 -32.38 -27.63
C ALA A 914 2.49 -31.74 -26.95
N LEU A 915 1.49 -31.29 -27.73
CA LEU A 915 0.25 -30.72 -27.19
C LEU A 915 -0.43 -31.70 -26.22
N VAL A 916 -0.89 -31.17 -25.08
CA VAL A 916 -1.73 -31.93 -24.13
C VAL A 916 -3.12 -32.11 -24.74
N ASP A 917 -3.67 -33.32 -24.65
CA ASP A 917 -5.05 -33.60 -25.07
C ASP A 917 -6.04 -32.99 -24.06
N LEU A 918 -6.86 -32.06 -24.54
CA LEU A 918 -7.85 -31.31 -23.75
C LEU A 918 -9.28 -31.82 -23.97
N SER A 919 -9.49 -32.85 -24.79
CA SER A 919 -10.83 -33.34 -25.15
C SER A 919 -11.65 -33.87 -23.97
N ASN A 920 -10.97 -34.34 -22.91
CA ASN A 920 -11.59 -34.87 -21.70
C ASN A 920 -11.76 -33.83 -20.59
N ARG A 921 -11.43 -32.56 -20.83
CA ARG A 921 -11.56 -31.53 -19.79
C ARG A 921 -13.00 -31.34 -19.36
N ARG A 922 -13.18 -31.14 -18.05
CA ARG A 922 -14.50 -30.88 -17.45
C ARG A 922 -15.12 -29.62 -18.05
N THR A 923 -16.31 -29.77 -18.63
CA THR A 923 -17.10 -28.67 -19.20
C THR A 923 -18.25 -28.25 -18.31
N THR A 924 -18.81 -29.16 -17.50
CA THR A 924 -19.99 -28.90 -16.66
C THR A 924 -19.65 -28.90 -15.18
N TYR A 925 -20.16 -27.89 -14.47
CA TYR A 925 -19.96 -27.69 -13.04
C TYR A 925 -21.31 -27.44 -12.38
N THR A 926 -21.58 -28.15 -11.28
CA THR A 926 -22.82 -28.00 -10.52
C THR A 926 -22.51 -27.78 -9.04
N LYS A 927 -23.12 -26.75 -8.44
CA LYS A 927 -23.09 -26.46 -7.01
C LYS A 927 -24.39 -25.80 -6.59
N ASP A 928 -25.01 -26.29 -5.52
CA ASP A 928 -26.22 -25.71 -4.90
C ASP A 928 -27.29 -25.30 -5.93
N ALA A 929 -27.69 -26.27 -6.77
CA ALA A 929 -28.65 -26.13 -7.89
C ALA A 929 -28.23 -25.20 -9.04
N THR A 930 -27.09 -24.51 -8.95
CA THR A 930 -26.52 -23.75 -10.06
C THR A 930 -25.67 -24.67 -10.92
N THR A 931 -25.91 -24.68 -12.23
CA THR A 931 -25.09 -25.42 -13.21
C THR A 931 -24.61 -24.49 -14.30
N VAL A 932 -23.31 -24.55 -14.61
CA VAL A 932 -22.70 -23.82 -15.73
C VAL A 932 -22.00 -24.80 -16.66
N THR A 933 -21.99 -24.47 -17.95
CA THR A 933 -21.19 -25.15 -18.96
C THR A 933 -20.19 -24.16 -19.53
N LEU A 934 -18.90 -24.48 -19.41
CA LEU A 934 -17.79 -23.65 -19.87
C LEU A 934 -17.03 -24.36 -21.00
N ASN A 935 -16.38 -23.57 -21.87
CA ASN A 935 -15.40 -24.09 -22.81
C ASN A 935 -14.00 -24.03 -22.16
N PRO A 936 -13.36 -25.19 -21.88
CA PRO A 936 -12.05 -25.22 -21.23
C PRO A 936 -10.89 -24.96 -22.19
N VAL A 937 -11.14 -24.71 -23.49
CA VAL A 937 -10.10 -24.46 -24.49
C VAL A 937 -10.32 -23.10 -25.14
N LEU A 938 -9.34 -22.20 -24.99
CA LEU A 938 -9.40 -20.87 -25.61
C LEU A 938 -9.10 -20.94 -27.11
N THR A 939 -9.78 -20.08 -27.87
CA THR A 939 -9.39 -19.75 -29.25
C THR A 939 -8.16 -18.84 -29.27
N GLU A 940 -7.47 -18.74 -30.40
CA GLU A 940 -6.34 -17.81 -30.57
C GLU A 940 -6.74 -16.36 -30.28
N ALA A 941 -7.90 -15.91 -30.75
CA ALA A 941 -8.41 -14.56 -30.50
C ALA A 941 -8.70 -14.32 -29.00
N GLN A 942 -9.22 -15.31 -28.28
CA GLN A 942 -9.42 -15.20 -26.83
C GLN A 942 -8.08 -15.20 -26.08
N ALA A 943 -7.15 -16.09 -26.45
CA ALA A 943 -5.83 -16.16 -25.83
C ALA A 943 -5.03 -14.87 -26.05
N ALA A 944 -5.17 -14.22 -27.20
CA ALA A 944 -4.54 -12.94 -27.51
C ALA A 944 -4.98 -11.78 -26.60
N ASN A 945 -6.10 -11.93 -25.87
CA ASN A 945 -6.54 -10.94 -24.89
C ASN A 945 -5.82 -11.06 -23.54
N TYR A 946 -5.23 -12.21 -23.21
CA TYR A 946 -4.55 -12.45 -21.93
C TYR A 946 -3.09 -12.00 -21.96
N THR A 947 -2.88 -10.70 -22.20
CA THR A 947 -1.56 -10.06 -22.12
C THR A 947 -1.34 -9.44 -20.74
N ILE A 948 -0.07 -9.19 -20.37
CA ILE A 948 0.26 -8.50 -19.12
C ILE A 948 -0.46 -7.15 -19.05
N GLU A 949 -0.53 -6.43 -20.17
CA GLU A 949 -1.13 -5.11 -20.28
C GLU A 949 -2.63 -5.13 -20.04
N ASN A 950 -3.34 -6.13 -20.56
CA ASN A 950 -4.78 -6.24 -20.36
C ASN A 950 -5.12 -6.71 -18.94
N VAL A 951 -4.36 -7.69 -18.44
CA VAL A 951 -4.61 -8.31 -17.13
C VAL A 951 -4.25 -7.37 -15.98
N LEU A 952 -3.10 -6.70 -16.06
CA LEU A 952 -2.54 -5.91 -14.95
C LEU A 952 -2.59 -4.40 -15.20
N GLY A 953 -2.86 -3.95 -16.42
CA GLY A 953 -2.84 -2.53 -16.78
C GLY A 953 -3.87 -1.71 -16.00
N GLY A 954 -5.12 -2.18 -15.90
CA GLY A 954 -6.21 -1.43 -15.26
C GLY A 954 -6.36 -0.01 -15.82
N THR A 955 -6.92 0.91 -15.02
CA THR A 955 -7.11 2.31 -15.42
C THR A 955 -5.82 3.14 -15.44
N ASP A 956 -4.76 2.64 -14.81
CA ASP A 956 -3.46 3.31 -14.69
C ASP A 956 -2.37 2.75 -15.60
N ALA A 957 -2.74 1.81 -16.49
CA ALA A 957 -1.83 1.13 -17.42
C ALA A 957 -0.55 0.58 -16.77
N TRP A 958 -0.67 0.02 -15.55
CA TRP A 958 0.48 -0.52 -14.81
C TRP A 958 1.23 -1.61 -15.61
N GLN A 959 2.56 -1.51 -15.62
CA GLN A 959 3.45 -2.39 -16.38
C GLN A 959 4.53 -2.98 -15.50
N PRO A 960 4.30 -4.16 -14.91
CA PRO A 960 5.28 -4.77 -14.02
C PRO A 960 6.61 -5.11 -14.71
N LYS A 961 6.58 -5.43 -16.00
CA LYS A 961 7.78 -5.85 -16.77
C LYS A 961 8.86 -4.78 -16.88
N LEU A 962 8.50 -3.50 -16.79
CA LEU A 962 9.48 -2.40 -16.76
C LEU A 962 10.32 -2.41 -15.48
N TYR A 963 9.75 -2.90 -14.38
CA TYR A 963 10.41 -2.96 -13.07
C TYR A 963 11.23 -4.24 -12.88
N THR A 964 10.86 -5.33 -13.56
CA THR A 964 11.61 -6.59 -13.53
C THR A 964 12.79 -6.62 -14.50
N ASP A 965 12.86 -5.70 -15.47
CA ASP A 965 13.99 -5.63 -16.39
C ASP A 965 15.32 -5.44 -15.64
N GLN A 966 16.33 -6.25 -15.98
CA GLN A 966 17.61 -6.27 -15.27
C GLN A 966 18.68 -5.53 -16.04
N ALA A 967 19.59 -4.88 -15.32
CA ALA A 967 20.79 -4.36 -15.94
C ALA A 967 21.65 -5.52 -16.48
N ALA A 968 22.40 -5.27 -17.56
CA ALA A 968 23.40 -6.21 -18.03
C ALA A 968 24.46 -6.48 -16.95
N ALA A 969 24.94 -7.72 -16.88
CA ALA A 969 26.05 -8.07 -16.00
C ALA A 969 27.29 -7.22 -16.36
N PRO A 970 27.97 -6.60 -15.38
CA PRO A 970 29.21 -5.87 -15.65
C PRO A 970 30.28 -6.79 -16.24
N VAL A 971 31.13 -6.23 -17.10
CA VAL A 971 32.40 -6.86 -17.47
C VAL A 971 33.48 -6.15 -16.68
N ILE A 972 34.18 -6.89 -15.81
CA ILE A 972 35.18 -6.33 -14.90
C ILE A 972 36.60 -6.62 -15.39
N THR A 973 37.51 -5.68 -15.14
CA THR A 973 38.95 -5.84 -15.29
C THR A 973 39.63 -5.32 -14.03
N GLY A 974 40.86 -5.74 -13.73
CA GLY A 974 41.56 -5.23 -12.56
C GLY A 974 43.07 -5.11 -12.76
N GLU A 975 43.63 -4.06 -12.18
CA GLU A 975 45.06 -3.77 -12.15
C GLU A 975 45.38 -2.99 -10.87
N ASN A 976 46.57 -3.16 -10.28
CA ASN A 976 47.03 -2.36 -9.14
C ASN A 976 46.00 -2.24 -7.99
N LYS A 977 45.45 -3.38 -7.56
CA LYS A 977 44.38 -3.48 -6.53
C LYS A 977 43.06 -2.76 -6.88
N THR A 978 42.86 -2.30 -8.11
CA THR A 978 41.64 -1.60 -8.52
C THR A 978 40.89 -2.42 -9.55
N ILE A 979 39.63 -2.74 -9.27
CA ILE A 979 38.69 -3.38 -10.19
C ILE A 979 37.88 -2.28 -10.86
N THR A 980 37.70 -2.35 -12.18
CA THR A 980 36.98 -1.35 -12.98
C THR A 980 36.02 -2.01 -13.96
N TRP A 981 34.93 -1.30 -14.30
CA TRP A 981 33.94 -1.70 -15.30
C TRP A 981 33.34 -0.48 -16.01
N ALA A 982 32.56 -0.72 -17.07
CA ALA A 982 31.86 0.35 -17.79
C ALA A 982 30.70 0.93 -16.94
N GLY A 983 30.56 2.25 -16.97
CA GLY A 983 29.39 2.92 -16.38
C GLY A 983 28.09 2.52 -17.11
N ASN A 984 26.96 2.58 -16.40
CA ASN A 984 25.64 2.31 -16.98
C ASN A 984 24.58 3.22 -16.33
N ASN A 985 23.86 3.99 -17.13
CA ASN A 985 22.86 4.95 -16.65
C ASN A 985 21.59 4.30 -16.06
N TYR A 986 21.36 3.01 -16.32
CA TYR A 986 20.24 2.26 -15.75
C TYR A 986 20.54 1.64 -14.37
N VAL A 987 21.79 1.74 -13.91
CA VAL A 987 22.25 1.08 -12.68
C VAL A 987 22.14 2.02 -11.49
N LEU A 988 21.54 1.57 -10.41
CA LEU A 988 21.46 2.28 -9.13
C LEU A 988 22.82 2.27 -8.41
N CYS A 989 23.40 1.08 -8.25
CA CYS A 989 24.73 0.83 -7.69
C CYS A 989 25.23 -0.56 -8.14
N TRP A 990 26.46 -0.89 -7.77
CA TRP A 990 27.06 -2.19 -8.02
C TRP A 990 27.36 -2.91 -6.71
N ALA A 991 26.93 -4.16 -6.60
CA ALA A 991 27.27 -5.06 -5.51
C ALA A 991 28.60 -5.77 -5.84
N VAL A 992 29.58 -5.63 -4.95
CA VAL A 992 30.89 -6.28 -5.05
C VAL A 992 30.92 -7.49 -4.13
N PHE A 993 31.35 -8.61 -4.67
CA PHE A 993 31.51 -9.87 -3.94
C PHE A 993 32.96 -10.32 -3.98
N LYS A 994 33.42 -10.91 -2.87
CA LYS A 994 34.71 -11.58 -2.76
C LYS A 994 34.44 -13.02 -2.34
N ASP A 995 34.90 -13.98 -3.13
CA ASP A 995 34.71 -15.41 -2.88
C ASP A 995 33.21 -15.76 -2.68
N ASN A 996 32.35 -15.12 -3.47
CA ASN A 996 30.88 -15.16 -3.39
C ASN A 996 30.24 -14.60 -2.10
N VAL A 997 31.01 -13.92 -1.26
CA VAL A 997 30.50 -13.21 -0.08
C VAL A 997 30.33 -11.73 -0.41
N PHE A 998 29.17 -11.16 -0.09
CA PHE A 998 28.93 -9.73 -0.26
C PHE A 998 29.93 -8.89 0.55
N VAL A 999 30.51 -7.87 -0.09
CA VAL A 999 31.50 -6.97 0.53
C VAL A 999 30.97 -5.55 0.65
N SER A 1000 30.56 -4.96 -0.47
CA SER A 1000 30.10 -3.56 -0.48
C SER A 1000 29.21 -3.27 -1.68
N PHE A 1001 28.37 -2.26 -1.53
CA PHE A 1001 27.82 -1.53 -2.66
C PHE A 1001 28.74 -0.36 -3.02
N VAL A 1002 28.86 -0.05 -4.31
CA VAL A 1002 29.55 1.16 -4.81
C VAL A 1002 28.69 1.87 -5.84
N THR A 1003 28.78 3.21 -5.89
CA THR A 1003 28.09 4.06 -6.88
C THR A 1003 29.02 4.53 -7.99
N THR A 1004 30.30 4.20 -7.90
CA THR A 1004 31.32 4.40 -8.93
C THR A 1004 31.52 3.13 -9.74
N ASN A 1005 32.08 3.27 -10.94
CA ASN A 1005 32.40 2.16 -11.82
C ASN A 1005 33.75 1.49 -11.50
N THR A 1006 34.17 1.60 -10.24
CA THR A 1006 35.45 1.12 -9.73
C THR A 1006 35.30 0.64 -8.29
N TYR A 1007 36.14 -0.31 -7.90
CA TYR A 1007 36.31 -0.77 -6.52
C TYR A 1007 37.79 -0.96 -6.21
N VAL A 1008 38.25 -0.36 -5.11
CA VAL A 1008 39.62 -0.52 -4.63
C VAL A 1008 39.65 -1.64 -3.60
N ILE A 1009 40.45 -2.68 -3.87
CA ILE A 1009 40.68 -3.79 -2.95
C ILE A 1009 41.44 -3.27 -1.73
N PRO A 1010 40.93 -3.49 -0.50
CA PRO A 1010 41.58 -3.02 0.73
C PRO A 1010 43.02 -3.54 0.87
N GLU A 1011 43.89 -2.75 1.51
CA GLU A 1011 45.32 -3.05 1.57
C GLU A 1011 45.64 -4.37 2.25
N GLU A 1012 44.84 -4.72 3.26
CA GLU A 1012 44.94 -5.94 4.07
C GLU A 1012 44.55 -7.22 3.31
N VAL A 1013 43.88 -7.10 2.15
CA VAL A 1013 43.56 -8.26 1.34
C VAL A 1013 44.81 -8.71 0.58
N ILE A 1014 45.16 -9.98 0.77
CA ILE A 1014 46.31 -10.62 0.11
C ILE A 1014 45.91 -11.43 -1.13
N SER A 1015 44.69 -11.99 -1.15
CA SER A 1015 44.14 -12.73 -2.28
C SER A 1015 42.61 -12.81 -2.23
N GLY A 1016 41.98 -13.11 -3.36
CA GLY A 1016 40.54 -13.41 -3.47
C GLY A 1016 40.02 -13.36 -4.90
N VAL A 1017 38.87 -13.99 -5.13
CA VAL A 1017 38.14 -13.95 -6.41
C VAL A 1017 37.01 -12.94 -6.31
N TYR A 1018 37.04 -11.92 -7.17
CA TYR A 1018 36.06 -10.85 -7.17
C TYR A 1018 35.06 -10.98 -8.30
N THR A 1019 33.80 -10.70 -8.01
CA THR A 1019 32.72 -10.54 -8.99
C THR A 1019 31.86 -9.32 -8.64
N VAL A 1020 31.16 -8.79 -9.62
CA VAL A 1020 30.32 -7.61 -9.49
C VAL A 1020 28.96 -7.87 -10.13
N ARG A 1021 27.89 -7.42 -9.49
CA ARG A 1021 26.53 -7.40 -10.04
C ARG A 1021 26.00 -5.97 -10.05
N ALA A 1022 25.30 -5.59 -11.11
CA ALA A 1022 24.66 -4.30 -11.21
C ALA A 1022 23.24 -4.36 -10.61
N ALA A 1023 22.87 -3.39 -9.78
CA ALA A 1023 21.51 -3.26 -9.25
C ALA A 1023 20.70 -2.29 -10.12
N ASN A 1024 19.49 -2.66 -10.56
CA ASN A 1024 18.56 -1.73 -11.23
C ASN A 1024 17.93 -0.74 -10.23
N GLU A 1025 17.05 0.14 -10.68
CA GLU A 1025 16.36 1.12 -9.81
C GLU A 1025 15.55 0.46 -8.68
N MET A 1026 15.02 -0.74 -8.89
CA MET A 1026 14.29 -1.49 -7.87
C MET A 1026 15.22 -2.15 -6.84
N GLY A 1027 16.53 -2.16 -7.11
CA GLY A 1027 17.55 -2.90 -6.37
C GLY A 1027 17.84 -4.29 -6.93
N GLY A 1028 17.07 -4.76 -7.92
CA GLY A 1028 17.24 -6.08 -8.52
C GLY A 1028 18.64 -6.27 -9.11
N LEU A 1029 19.31 -7.35 -8.74
CA LEU A 1029 20.69 -7.62 -9.14
C LEU A 1029 20.75 -8.36 -10.47
N SER A 1030 21.61 -7.89 -11.39
CA SER A 1030 21.93 -8.52 -12.67
C SER A 1030 22.49 -9.94 -12.51
N GLY A 1031 22.77 -10.61 -13.63
CA GLY A 1031 23.70 -11.75 -13.63
C GLY A 1031 25.08 -11.39 -13.09
N VAL A 1032 25.87 -12.41 -12.74
CA VAL A 1032 27.24 -12.26 -12.22
C VAL A 1032 28.19 -11.84 -13.36
N SER A 1033 29.12 -10.92 -13.07
CA SER A 1033 30.21 -10.57 -13.99
C SER A 1033 31.14 -11.76 -14.27
N ASN A 1034 32.08 -11.58 -15.21
CA ASN A 1034 33.30 -12.38 -15.19
C ASN A 1034 34.05 -12.21 -13.85
N SER A 1035 34.88 -13.17 -13.50
CA SER A 1035 35.69 -13.12 -12.27
C SER A 1035 37.01 -12.38 -12.48
N TYR A 1036 37.50 -11.72 -11.44
CA TYR A 1036 38.85 -11.17 -11.36
C TYR A 1036 39.58 -11.78 -10.16
N GLU A 1037 40.69 -12.49 -10.41
CA GLU A 1037 41.51 -13.09 -9.36
C GLU A 1037 42.62 -12.11 -8.94
N TYR A 1038 42.63 -11.77 -7.66
CA TYR A 1038 43.68 -10.94 -7.08
C TYR A 1038 44.56 -11.81 -6.17
N GLY A 1039 45.89 -11.66 -6.28
CA GLY A 1039 46.84 -12.27 -5.35
C GLY A 1039 46.99 -13.78 -5.46
N SER A 1040 46.73 -14.40 -6.62
CA SER A 1040 47.07 -15.80 -6.85
C SER A 1040 48.57 -16.01 -6.62
N THR A 1041 48.91 -16.87 -5.66
CA THR A 1041 50.30 -17.31 -5.46
C THR A 1041 50.74 -18.08 -6.69
N GLY A 1042 51.91 -17.75 -7.21
CA GLY A 1042 52.45 -18.31 -8.43
C GLY A 1042 52.56 -19.84 -8.38
N VAL A 1043 51.59 -20.49 -8.99
CA VAL A 1043 51.86 -21.57 -9.93
C VAL A 1043 51.24 -21.12 -11.24
N GLU A 1044 52.01 -20.37 -12.01
CA GLU A 1044 51.77 -20.37 -13.45
C GLU A 1044 51.94 -21.82 -13.89
N ASP A 1045 50.90 -22.43 -14.47
CA ASP A 1045 51.14 -23.45 -15.47
C ASP A 1045 51.94 -22.76 -16.58
N LEU A 1046 53.27 -22.73 -16.41
CA LEU A 1046 54.18 -22.53 -17.50
C LEU A 1046 53.93 -23.71 -18.43
N TYR A 1047 53.11 -23.48 -19.46
CA TYR A 1047 53.21 -24.20 -20.71
C TYR A 1047 54.62 -23.98 -21.25
N ASN A 1048 55.59 -24.69 -20.67
CA ASN A 1048 56.94 -24.68 -21.18
C ASN A 1048 56.94 -25.58 -22.42
N ASN A 1049 56.97 -24.96 -23.60
CA ASN A 1049 57.12 -25.66 -24.88
C ASN A 1049 58.55 -26.23 -25.07
N ALA A 1050 59.42 -26.06 -24.08
CA ALA A 1050 60.75 -26.65 -24.01
C ALA A 1050 60.71 -28.18 -23.97
N ALA A 1051 61.65 -28.85 -24.65
CA ALA A 1051 61.72 -30.30 -24.64
C ALA A 1051 62.37 -30.81 -23.34
N ILE A 1052 61.89 -31.92 -22.79
CA ILE A 1052 62.53 -32.57 -21.65
C ILE A 1052 63.84 -33.21 -22.11
N VAL A 1053 64.96 -32.79 -21.53
CA VAL A 1053 66.31 -33.33 -21.83
C VAL A 1053 66.80 -34.35 -20.81
N ASP A 1054 66.29 -34.30 -19.58
CA ASP A 1054 66.58 -35.31 -18.55
C ASP A 1054 65.37 -35.51 -17.65
N GLN A 1055 65.08 -36.76 -17.28
CA GLN A 1055 63.99 -37.07 -16.36
C GLN A 1055 64.46 -38.12 -15.34
N LYS A 1056 64.37 -37.75 -14.07
CA LYS A 1056 64.77 -38.60 -12.94
C LYS A 1056 63.58 -38.85 -12.03
N TYR A 1057 63.52 -40.06 -11.49
CA TYR A 1057 62.44 -40.50 -10.63
C TYR A 1057 63.01 -40.76 -9.24
N PHE A 1058 62.29 -40.37 -8.19
CA PHE A 1058 62.70 -40.55 -6.81
C PHE A 1058 61.55 -41.11 -5.98
N THR A 1059 61.89 -41.95 -5.00
CA THR A 1059 60.97 -42.30 -3.92
C THR A 1059 60.74 -41.12 -2.98
N VAL A 1060 59.70 -41.17 -2.16
CA VAL A 1060 59.39 -40.10 -1.18
C VAL A 1060 60.48 -39.90 -0.12
N ASP A 1061 61.34 -40.89 0.13
CA ASP A 1061 62.53 -40.78 0.99
C ASP A 1061 63.78 -40.31 0.23
N GLY A 1062 63.63 -39.87 -1.02
CA GLY A 1062 64.69 -39.20 -1.79
C GLY A 1062 65.66 -40.12 -2.53
N LYS A 1063 65.41 -41.44 -2.59
CA LYS A 1063 66.26 -42.38 -3.35
C LYS A 1063 65.89 -42.34 -4.82
N GLN A 1064 66.89 -42.15 -5.68
CA GLN A 1064 66.66 -42.18 -7.13
C GLN A 1064 66.33 -43.60 -7.59
N ILE A 1065 65.23 -43.76 -8.32
CA ILE A 1065 64.85 -45.01 -8.99
C ILE A 1065 65.16 -44.93 -10.48
N ARG A 1066 65.73 -46.00 -11.02
CA ARG A 1066 66.25 -46.02 -12.40
C ARG A 1066 65.13 -46.08 -13.45
N ARG A 1067 64.00 -46.69 -13.13
CA ARG A 1067 62.81 -46.79 -13.99
C ARG A 1067 61.56 -46.66 -13.14
N VAL A 1068 60.65 -45.76 -13.55
CA VAL A 1068 59.40 -45.49 -12.82
C VAL A 1068 58.49 -46.72 -12.70
N ARG A 1069 58.54 -47.62 -13.70
CA ARG A 1069 57.74 -48.86 -13.74
C ARG A 1069 58.13 -49.88 -12.66
N ASP A 1070 59.31 -49.73 -12.05
CA ASP A 1070 59.81 -50.67 -11.04
C ASP A 1070 59.37 -50.26 -9.62
N PHE A 1071 58.57 -49.20 -9.45
CA PHE A 1071 58.12 -48.69 -8.15
C PHE A 1071 56.59 -48.51 -8.09
N LYS A 1072 55.97 -49.00 -7.01
CA LYS A 1072 54.54 -48.82 -6.70
C LYS A 1072 54.40 -47.84 -5.53
N GLY A 1073 53.53 -46.84 -5.68
CA GLY A 1073 53.35 -45.76 -4.69
C GLY A 1073 53.63 -44.37 -5.27
N VAL A 1074 53.91 -43.42 -4.39
CA VAL A 1074 54.21 -42.03 -4.76
C VAL A 1074 55.64 -41.92 -5.29
N VAL A 1075 55.79 -41.46 -6.53
CA VAL A 1075 57.07 -41.16 -7.17
C VAL A 1075 57.18 -39.66 -7.40
N ILE A 1076 58.32 -39.09 -7.06
CA ILE A 1076 58.69 -37.72 -7.39
C ILE A 1076 59.41 -37.76 -8.74
N VAL A 1077 58.84 -37.12 -9.75
CA VAL A 1077 59.44 -36.96 -11.09
C VAL A 1077 60.11 -35.60 -11.14
N ARG A 1078 61.39 -35.56 -11.46
CA ARG A 1078 62.17 -34.34 -11.71
C ARG A 1078 62.56 -34.30 -13.18
N SER A 1079 61.94 -33.41 -13.93
CA SER A 1079 62.19 -33.16 -15.35
C SER A 1079 63.07 -31.93 -15.50
N ILE A 1080 64.14 -32.03 -16.27
CA ILE A 1080 65.00 -30.92 -16.70
C ILE A 1080 64.68 -30.66 -18.17
N PHE A 1081 64.46 -29.40 -18.52
CA PHE A 1081 64.15 -28.97 -19.87
C PHE A 1081 65.41 -28.42 -20.58
N ASP A 1082 65.39 -28.36 -21.90
CA ASP A 1082 66.51 -27.87 -22.74
C ASP A 1082 66.90 -26.41 -22.46
N ASP A 1083 65.96 -25.60 -21.95
CA ASP A 1083 66.17 -24.25 -21.46
C ASP A 1083 66.85 -24.18 -20.08
N GLY A 1084 67.15 -25.32 -19.46
CA GLY A 1084 67.75 -25.45 -18.14
C GLY A 1084 66.78 -25.36 -16.97
N SER A 1085 65.48 -25.15 -17.21
CA SER A 1085 64.46 -25.15 -16.17
C SER A 1085 64.22 -26.57 -15.61
N VAL A 1086 63.73 -26.64 -14.37
CA VAL A 1086 63.51 -27.91 -13.66
C VAL A 1086 62.09 -27.94 -13.11
N LYS A 1087 61.28 -28.91 -13.54
CA LYS A 1087 59.96 -29.21 -12.97
C LYS A 1087 60.04 -30.43 -12.06
N THR A 1088 59.44 -30.33 -10.87
CA THR A 1088 59.28 -31.47 -9.96
C THR A 1088 57.80 -31.72 -9.71
N GLU A 1089 57.33 -32.93 -10.00
CA GLU A 1089 55.92 -33.33 -9.85
C GLU A 1089 55.81 -34.66 -9.10
N LYS A 1090 54.66 -34.88 -8.45
CA LYS A 1090 54.38 -36.13 -7.72
C LYS A 1090 53.35 -36.93 -8.51
N ILE A 1091 53.69 -38.16 -8.86
CA ILE A 1091 52.77 -39.10 -9.50
C ILE A 1091 52.50 -40.27 -8.56
N ILE A 1092 51.28 -40.80 -8.56
CA ILE A 1092 50.91 -41.98 -7.79
C ILE A 1092 50.71 -43.14 -8.76
N ARG A 1093 51.48 -44.22 -8.58
CA ARG A 1093 51.39 -45.43 -9.42
C ARG A 1093 50.75 -46.58 -8.65
N THR A 1094 49.57 -47.04 -9.10
CA THR A 1094 48.77 -48.05 -8.39
C THR A 1094 48.73 -49.47 -9.00
N SER A 1095 49.00 -49.69 -10.30
CA SER A 1095 49.55 -50.93 -10.92
C SER A 1095 49.29 -51.00 -12.45
N ASN A 1096 50.20 -51.66 -13.18
CA ASN A 1096 50.21 -52.12 -14.59
C ASN A 1096 49.55 -51.27 -15.71
N ASP A 1097 50.11 -50.08 -15.97
CA ASP A 1097 50.15 -49.46 -17.32
C ASP A 1097 51.55 -48.90 -17.62
#